data_AF-A0A9D4TMB6-F1
#
_entry.id   AF-A0A9D4TMB6-F1
#
_cell.length_a   1.000
_cell.length_b   1.000
_cell.length_c   1.000
_cell.angle_alpha   90.00
_cell.angle_beta   90.00
_cell.angle_gamma   90.00
#
_symmetry.space_group_name_H-M   'P 1'
#
loop_
_entity.id
_entity.type
_entity.pdbx_description
1 polymer ?
#
loop_
_entity_poly.entity_id
_entity_poly.type
_entity_poly.pdbx_seq_one_letter_code
_entity_poly.pdbx_strand_id
1 'polypeptide(L)'
;MATLQKAVVRSLPGEPNMIITLTVGGKQRNMDRPKDELLEKPLGRLQKSAAPQLDKKQQRLKGKPAAASTAANDSAAAPLFVGLHAGPSPAFPVLDATSVTNEEAWADGRLLRVGEQQYRVDLNPPLLDHVVLHGRPFVGIPLVPAVQLHFADEAACQWQWQRQAPGGAWQPLPGATRRRYVPLPEDAGCLLRVQCTPGRHVWATEDAAAAGTGAAGAAGAAGGKQELVVLGAAGWAQCGPVEVPPSPAAAAPRHELTQQATSPPLLRVVTYNILADQYAATETAKNVIFAHCPPQYLDPSYRRPLVLSELLGFNADVMCLQEVDEKMFSACLVPQLGEEGFQGVYTNKAGKAGLSVREGSATFFRTSRFTLAAQADLTLKRFFPAAPGDEAKYGSVFATMLRSSPALQQALQRIATVAQLSLLAPVQAGDRPLCVLNTHLFYHYMAPHIRTMHVWVMLQEARQFIDQAMADSEVAAQLGGVRPSLLFCGDMNSDLNDGIPGAIELLAKGQLPADFWDWRYGAAFRWEKGEEASGEDGEEQQAADAEPAAAAAAAAAAAAGIEQQQELVAGVELSSPFQLVAADGLRTPFTNHVKGYQGLLDYIWFDPAAMDVEREVPLQSLEQLGGYLPNQHFPSDHLPVVFDLRFRAADEADSAAQAAAAAAAAAAGNGNGHAAGPAPRSNGGGGGSSSNGGVPGKGGDTTTRLLPAAMHHVGEAVEAAVRGEVLAVPTDTLYGLACCANSSPGVRHIYASKRRGDHKPLAIAVADVEDVQRYGEVQHLPDGLLEELLPGPVTLLLQRRPEAPLAAELNPGVSAIGIRIPAAPFIRAVCRQHRSALALTSANISGGTSSIEVAEFEDLWPACSIVFDGGQLDAGRSGSTIVDLSQPGSFCITRRGAGFARTMQLLQEKYQLRHVLVS
;
A
#
# COMPACT_ATOMS: atom_id res chain seq x y z
N MET A 1 -2.14 -40.46 47.24
CA MET A 1 -2.02 -39.21 48.02
C MET A 1 -3.13 -38.28 47.55
N ALA A 2 -3.88 -37.65 48.45
CA ALA A 2 -4.85 -36.64 48.05
C ALA A 2 -4.11 -35.45 47.41
N THR A 3 -4.52 -35.02 46.22
CA THR A 3 -3.96 -33.85 45.54
C THR A 3 -4.22 -32.60 46.39
N LEU A 4 -3.15 -31.89 46.77
CA LEU A 4 -3.26 -30.62 47.49
C LEU A 4 -4.09 -29.62 46.67
N GLN A 5 -4.90 -28.79 47.35
CA GLN A 5 -5.57 -27.67 46.69
C GLN A 5 -4.54 -26.59 46.31
N LYS A 6 -4.92 -25.63 45.47
CA LYS A 6 -4.01 -24.58 45.00
C LYS A 6 -4.36 -23.23 45.63
N ALA A 7 -3.33 -22.49 46.03
CA ALA A 7 -3.38 -21.07 46.32
C ALA A 7 -2.56 -20.34 45.24
N VAL A 8 -3.24 -19.73 44.28
CA VAL A 8 -2.61 -19.02 43.16
C VAL A 8 -2.26 -17.60 43.62
N VAL A 9 -1.00 -17.21 43.45
CA VAL A 9 -0.52 -15.88 43.82
C VAL A 9 -0.01 -15.18 42.57
N ARG A 10 -0.56 -14.01 42.23
CA ARG A 10 -0.01 -13.11 41.22
C ARG A 10 0.79 -12.00 41.91
N SER A 11 2.06 -11.89 41.59
CA SER A 11 2.98 -10.87 42.11
C SER A 11 3.95 -10.45 41.01
N LEU A 12 3.73 -9.27 40.40
CA LEU A 12 4.57 -8.75 39.32
C LEU A 12 5.60 -7.74 39.83
N PRO A 13 6.86 -7.74 39.34
CA PRO A 13 7.83 -6.69 39.67
C PRO A 13 7.26 -5.28 39.37
N GLY A 14 7.40 -4.34 40.31
CA GLY A 14 6.90 -2.96 40.16
C GLY A 14 5.44 -2.72 40.57
N GLU A 15 4.62 -3.77 40.74
CA GLU A 15 3.29 -3.62 41.35
C GLU A 15 3.41 -3.55 42.88
N PRO A 16 2.76 -2.59 43.58
CA PRO A 16 2.82 -2.50 45.04
C PRO A 16 2.01 -3.60 45.74
N ASN A 17 1.10 -4.25 45.01
CA ASN A 17 0.22 -5.28 45.53
C ASN A 17 0.45 -6.64 44.85
N MET A 18 -0.01 -7.70 45.52
CA MET A 18 -0.17 -9.04 44.98
C MET A 18 -1.60 -9.54 45.18
N ILE A 19 -2.04 -10.44 44.30
CA ILE A 19 -3.39 -11.04 44.36
C ILE A 19 -3.26 -12.51 44.75
N ILE A 20 -3.92 -12.90 45.85
CA ILE A 20 -3.94 -14.27 46.36
C ILE A 20 -5.34 -14.86 46.12
N THR A 21 -5.42 -15.97 45.38
CA THR A 21 -6.66 -16.64 44.99
C THR A 21 -6.68 -18.09 45.45
N LEU A 22 -7.69 -18.47 46.24
CA LEU A 22 -7.90 -19.84 46.72
C LEU A 22 -9.36 -20.11 47.10
N THR A 23 -9.76 -21.37 47.20
CA THR A 23 -11.12 -21.76 47.60
C THR A 23 -11.14 -22.18 49.05
N VAL A 24 -11.78 -21.40 49.93
CA VAL A 24 -11.89 -21.70 51.37
C VAL A 24 -13.35 -21.93 51.73
N GLY A 25 -13.66 -23.09 52.35
CA GLY A 25 -15.04 -23.44 52.73
C GLY A 25 -16.00 -23.52 51.54
N GLY A 26 -15.51 -23.98 50.38
CA GLY A 26 -16.30 -24.10 49.14
C GLY A 26 -16.57 -22.79 48.40
N LYS A 27 -15.99 -21.66 48.84
CA LYS A 27 -16.10 -20.36 48.16
C LYS A 27 -14.73 -19.87 47.72
N GLN A 28 -14.62 -19.41 46.48
CA GLN A 28 -13.42 -18.73 46.00
C GLN A 28 -13.22 -17.41 46.76
N ARG A 29 -11.96 -17.12 47.07
CA ARG A 29 -11.50 -15.89 47.72
C ARG A 29 -10.41 -15.30 46.85
N ASN A 30 -10.56 -14.02 46.54
CA ASN A 30 -9.55 -13.19 45.87
C ASN A 30 -9.15 -12.10 46.86
N MET A 31 -7.86 -12.00 47.18
CA MET A 31 -7.33 -11.06 48.14
C MET A 31 -6.23 -10.23 47.48
N ASP A 32 -6.54 -8.98 47.19
CA ASP A 32 -5.58 -7.95 46.76
C ASP A 32 -4.90 -7.34 47.99
N ARG A 33 -3.58 -7.55 48.12
CA ARG A 33 -2.80 -7.22 49.33
C ARG A 33 -1.52 -6.46 48.96
N PRO A 34 -1.16 -5.41 49.71
CA PRO A 34 0.17 -4.80 49.57
C PRO A 34 1.28 -5.82 49.87
N LYS A 35 2.36 -5.73 49.10
CA LYS A 35 3.52 -6.62 49.19
C LYS A 35 4.34 -6.43 50.47
N ASP A 36 4.45 -5.18 50.90
CA ASP A 36 5.13 -4.72 52.11
C ASP A 36 4.33 -4.96 53.40
N GLU A 37 3.06 -5.33 53.27
CA GLU A 37 2.21 -5.65 54.40
C GLU A 37 2.60 -7.00 55.04
N LEU A 38 2.58 -7.05 56.37
CA LEU A 38 2.86 -8.26 57.14
C LEU A 38 1.88 -9.40 56.83
N LEU A 39 2.41 -10.63 56.79
CA LEU A 39 1.68 -11.87 56.48
C LEU A 39 0.51 -12.15 57.43
N GLU A 40 0.54 -11.67 58.67
CA GLU A 40 -0.51 -11.86 59.66
C GLU A 40 -1.89 -11.41 59.14
N LYS A 41 -1.93 -10.36 58.34
CA LYS A 41 -3.19 -9.75 57.93
C LYS A 41 -3.90 -10.57 56.84
N PRO A 42 -3.23 -11.12 55.80
CA PRO A 42 -3.88 -12.09 54.92
C PRO A 42 -4.25 -13.40 55.62
N LEU A 43 -3.39 -13.96 56.46
CA LEU A 43 -3.72 -15.18 57.20
C LEU A 43 -4.94 -14.97 58.12
N GLY A 44 -5.03 -13.81 58.80
CA GLY A 44 -6.19 -13.45 59.62
C GLY A 44 -7.49 -13.31 58.81
N ARG A 45 -7.43 -12.85 57.55
CA ARG A 45 -8.62 -12.85 56.66
C ARG A 45 -9.05 -14.24 56.25
N LEU A 46 -8.10 -15.14 55.99
CA LEU A 46 -8.39 -16.54 55.67
C LEU A 46 -8.98 -17.27 56.88
N GLN A 47 -8.45 -17.00 58.08
CA GLN A 47 -9.00 -17.53 59.33
C GLN A 47 -10.46 -17.10 59.54
N LYS A 48 -10.77 -15.81 59.33
CA LYS A 48 -12.17 -15.31 59.36
C LYS A 48 -13.04 -15.93 58.27
N SER A 49 -12.49 -16.18 57.10
CA SER A 49 -13.22 -16.75 55.96
C SER A 49 -13.54 -18.23 56.13
N ALA A 50 -12.68 -18.96 56.84
CA ALA A 50 -12.80 -20.39 57.11
C ALA A 50 -13.65 -20.70 58.35
N ALA A 51 -13.90 -19.72 59.22
CA ALA A 51 -14.73 -19.90 60.40
C ALA A 51 -16.18 -20.27 60.02
N PRO A 52 -16.81 -21.22 60.73
CA PRO A 52 -18.21 -21.60 60.48
C PRO A 52 -19.13 -20.38 60.65
N GLN A 53 -19.92 -20.05 59.63
CA GLN A 53 -20.86 -18.93 59.71
C GLN A 53 -22.06 -19.32 60.57
N LEU A 54 -22.25 -18.64 61.71
CA LEU A 54 -23.48 -18.74 62.50
C LEU A 54 -24.67 -18.21 61.68
N ASP A 55 -25.76 -18.96 61.67
CA ASP A 55 -26.96 -18.68 60.88
C ASP A 55 -27.59 -17.33 61.28
N LYS A 56 -27.52 -16.34 60.38
CA LYS A 56 -27.94 -14.94 60.63
C LYS A 56 -29.44 -14.78 60.88
N LYS A 57 -30.24 -15.85 60.77
CA LYS A 57 -31.69 -15.82 60.99
C LYS A 57 -32.09 -15.70 62.47
N GLN A 58 -31.22 -16.04 63.42
CA GLN A 58 -31.53 -15.94 64.87
C GLN A 58 -31.22 -14.57 65.50
N GLN A 59 -30.39 -13.73 64.88
CA GLN A 59 -30.03 -12.41 65.44
C GLN A 59 -31.09 -11.31 65.21
N ARG A 60 -32.08 -11.51 64.33
CA ARG A 60 -33.14 -10.51 64.06
C ARG A 60 -34.35 -10.57 65.01
N LEU A 61 -34.40 -11.49 65.99
CA LEU A 61 -35.58 -11.70 66.84
C LEU A 61 -35.46 -11.30 68.32
N LYS A 62 -34.36 -10.71 68.78
CA LYS A 62 -34.24 -10.25 70.18
C LYS A 62 -33.84 -8.78 70.27
N GLY A 63 -34.85 -7.92 70.11
CA GLY A 63 -34.81 -6.53 70.55
C GLY A 63 -35.96 -6.25 71.52
N LYS A 64 -35.72 -6.41 72.83
CA LYS A 64 -36.21 -5.53 73.91
C LYS A 64 -35.66 -5.98 75.29
N PRO A 65 -35.43 -5.04 76.23
CA PRO A 65 -34.55 -5.27 77.37
C PRO A 65 -35.32 -5.73 78.62
N ALA A 66 -34.71 -6.62 79.41
CA ALA A 66 -35.01 -6.80 80.82
C ALA A 66 -33.80 -7.39 81.57
N ALA A 67 -33.73 -7.06 82.85
CA ALA A 67 -32.57 -7.08 83.72
C ALA A 67 -31.89 -8.45 83.97
N ALA A 68 -30.57 -8.33 84.22
CA ALA A 68 -29.68 -9.19 85.00
C ALA A 68 -30.07 -10.66 85.26
N SER A 69 -29.29 -11.57 84.67
CA SER A 69 -28.83 -12.76 85.39
C SER A 69 -27.49 -13.24 84.83
N THR A 70 -26.49 -13.30 85.71
CA THR A 70 -25.17 -13.91 85.57
C THR A 70 -25.27 -15.41 85.27
N ALA A 71 -24.60 -15.87 84.21
CA ALA A 71 -23.80 -17.11 84.21
C ALA A 71 -23.15 -17.29 82.83
N ALA A 72 -21.82 -17.31 82.82
CA ALA A 72 -21.01 -17.68 81.68
C ALA A 72 -21.21 -19.17 81.34
N ASN A 73 -21.11 -19.51 80.05
CA ASN A 73 -20.48 -20.75 79.65
C ASN A 73 -19.73 -20.51 78.34
N ASP A 74 -18.46 -20.13 78.50
CA ASP A 74 -17.44 -20.13 77.47
C ASP A 74 -17.14 -21.58 77.07
N SER A 75 -17.48 -21.95 75.84
CA SER A 75 -16.70 -22.93 75.11
C SER A 75 -16.32 -22.32 73.76
N ALA A 76 -15.42 -21.34 73.80
CA ALA A 76 -14.75 -20.84 72.60
C ALA A 76 -13.98 -22.01 71.97
N ALA A 77 -14.48 -22.53 70.84
CA ALA A 77 -13.74 -23.49 70.03
C ALA A 77 -12.36 -22.88 69.70
N ALA A 78 -11.30 -23.67 69.87
CA ALA A 78 -9.93 -23.22 69.60
C ALA A 78 -9.86 -22.59 68.19
N PRO A 79 -9.18 -21.44 68.03
CA PRO A 79 -9.13 -20.74 66.76
C PRO A 79 -8.55 -21.65 65.68
N LEU A 80 -9.24 -21.73 64.55
CA LEU A 80 -8.82 -22.55 63.40
C LEU A 80 -7.41 -22.15 62.97
N PHE A 81 -6.50 -23.12 62.91
CA PHE A 81 -5.10 -22.88 62.53
C PHE A 81 -5.02 -22.36 61.09
N VAL A 82 -4.35 -21.23 60.88
CA VAL A 82 -4.02 -20.71 59.56
C VAL A 82 -2.56 -20.30 59.54
N GLY A 83 -1.76 -20.97 58.72
CA GLY A 83 -0.31 -20.77 58.70
C GLY A 83 0.29 -21.12 57.34
N LEU A 84 1.33 -20.40 56.97
CA LEU A 84 2.13 -20.64 55.77
C LEU A 84 3.49 -21.21 56.18
N HIS A 85 3.83 -22.39 55.67
CA HIS A 85 5.10 -23.06 55.96
C HIS A 85 6.20 -22.54 55.05
N ALA A 86 7.44 -22.52 55.56
CA ALA A 86 8.62 -22.07 54.82
C ALA A 86 8.97 -22.98 53.61
N GLY A 87 8.39 -24.18 53.53
CA GLY A 87 8.58 -25.14 52.45
C GLY A 87 7.30 -25.95 52.11
N PRO A 88 7.42 -27.00 51.28
CA PRO A 88 6.27 -27.66 50.64
C PRO A 88 5.49 -28.64 51.52
N SER A 89 5.91 -28.86 52.77
CA SER A 89 5.27 -29.84 53.66
C SER A 89 5.16 -29.31 55.09
N PRO A 90 4.31 -29.94 55.94
CA PRO A 90 4.18 -29.55 57.34
C PRO A 90 5.45 -29.74 58.19
N ALA A 91 6.49 -30.41 57.66
CA ALA A 91 7.77 -30.59 58.33
C ALA A 91 8.61 -29.31 58.37
N PHE A 92 8.34 -28.35 57.49
CA PHE A 92 8.99 -27.05 57.49
C PHE A 92 8.36 -26.13 58.55
N PRO A 93 9.13 -25.23 59.17
CA PRO A 93 8.60 -24.31 60.15
C PRO A 93 7.52 -23.40 59.54
N VAL A 94 6.53 -23.03 60.35
CA VAL A 94 5.55 -22.00 59.98
C VAL A 94 6.25 -20.64 60.04
N LEU A 95 6.07 -19.83 59.00
CA LEU A 95 6.62 -18.47 58.96
C LEU A 95 6.03 -17.62 60.09
N ASP A 96 6.87 -16.78 60.69
CA ASP A 96 6.41 -15.81 61.69
C ASP A 96 5.64 -14.67 61.00
N ALA A 97 4.31 -14.77 61.06
CA ALA A 97 3.42 -13.88 60.34
C ALA A 97 3.51 -12.41 60.80
N THR A 98 4.11 -12.14 61.96
CA THR A 98 4.28 -10.80 62.52
C THR A 98 5.57 -10.10 62.09
N SER A 99 6.52 -10.84 61.49
CA SER A 99 7.82 -10.31 61.07
C SER A 99 8.11 -10.47 59.56
N VAL A 100 7.38 -11.34 58.85
CA VAL A 100 7.56 -11.58 57.41
C VAL A 100 6.50 -10.83 56.59
N THR A 101 6.93 -10.16 55.52
CA THR A 101 6.05 -9.45 54.58
C THR A 101 5.37 -10.42 53.59
N ASN A 102 4.33 -9.98 52.89
CA ASN A 102 3.68 -10.81 51.87
C ASN A 102 4.62 -11.18 50.72
N GLU A 103 5.47 -10.27 50.28
CA GLU A 103 6.44 -10.51 49.21
C GLU A 103 7.42 -11.64 49.55
N GLU A 104 7.91 -11.65 50.78
CA GLU A 104 8.80 -12.71 51.27
C GLU A 104 8.06 -14.02 51.57
N ALA A 105 6.80 -13.92 52.00
CA ALA A 105 6.03 -15.07 52.48
C ALA A 105 5.45 -15.95 51.36
N TRP A 106 4.85 -15.36 50.32
CA TRP A 106 4.09 -16.10 49.30
C TRP A 106 4.99 -16.63 48.15
N ALA A 107 5.94 -17.49 48.49
CA ALA A 107 6.85 -18.12 47.52
C ALA A 107 6.26 -19.41 46.89
N ASP A 108 6.66 -19.69 45.65
CA ASP A 108 6.22 -20.88 44.92
C ASP A 108 6.54 -22.18 45.69
N GLY A 109 5.63 -23.14 45.64
CA GLY A 109 5.79 -24.45 46.26
C GLY A 109 5.60 -24.50 47.78
N ARG A 110 5.45 -23.37 48.48
CA ARG A 110 5.16 -23.36 49.93
C ARG A 110 3.79 -23.96 50.25
N LEU A 111 3.65 -24.48 51.47
CA LEU A 111 2.40 -25.05 51.95
C LEU A 111 1.62 -24.07 52.83
N LEU A 112 0.45 -23.64 52.37
CA LEU A 112 -0.53 -22.95 53.21
C LEU A 112 -1.48 -23.97 53.84
N ARG A 113 -1.76 -23.83 55.13
CA ARG A 113 -2.76 -24.63 55.85
C ARG A 113 -3.86 -23.73 56.38
N VAL A 114 -5.11 -24.16 56.18
CA VAL A 114 -6.32 -23.51 56.70
C VAL A 114 -7.17 -24.60 57.36
N GLY A 115 -7.04 -24.76 58.67
CA GLY A 115 -7.58 -25.89 59.42
C GLY A 115 -6.95 -27.21 58.96
N GLU A 116 -7.80 -28.14 58.54
CA GLU A 116 -7.39 -29.43 57.97
C GLU A 116 -7.05 -29.35 56.48
N GLN A 117 -7.44 -28.27 55.80
CA GLN A 117 -7.18 -28.10 54.37
C GLN A 117 -5.75 -27.62 54.13
N GLN A 118 -5.14 -28.19 53.10
CA GLN A 118 -3.77 -27.89 52.70
C GLN A 118 -3.75 -27.40 51.24
N TYR A 119 -3.02 -26.31 51.01
CA TYR A 119 -2.89 -25.65 49.72
C TYR A 119 -1.41 -25.52 49.35
N ARG A 120 -1.05 -25.95 48.15
CA ARG A 120 0.23 -25.58 47.54
C ARG A 120 0.12 -24.14 47.01
N VAL A 121 1.08 -23.30 47.35
CA VAL A 121 1.22 -21.97 46.75
C VAL A 121 1.82 -22.12 45.35
N ASP A 122 1.09 -21.64 44.35
CA ASP A 122 1.56 -21.52 42.98
C ASP A 122 1.78 -20.02 42.71
N LEU A 123 3.04 -19.56 42.70
CA LEU A 123 3.39 -18.16 42.46
C LEU A 123 3.56 -17.94 40.96
N ASN A 124 2.82 -16.98 40.43
CA ASN A 124 2.82 -16.60 39.02
C ASN A 124 2.72 -17.83 38.11
N PRO A 125 1.74 -18.74 38.28
CA PRO A 125 1.66 -19.93 37.44
C PRO A 125 1.44 -19.53 35.98
N PRO A 126 1.87 -20.36 35.00
CA PRO A 126 1.54 -20.14 33.60
C PRO A 126 0.03 -19.98 33.45
N LEU A 127 -0.38 -18.87 32.85
CA LEU A 127 -1.78 -18.47 32.77
C LEU A 127 -2.12 -18.11 31.33
N LEU A 128 -3.26 -18.62 30.89
CA LEU A 128 -3.91 -18.23 29.66
C LEU A 128 -5.05 -17.30 30.03
N ASP A 129 -4.96 -16.03 29.64
CA ASP A 129 -6.03 -15.05 29.86
C ASP A 129 -7.13 -15.23 28.82
N HIS A 130 -6.74 -15.30 27.55
CA HIS A 130 -7.67 -15.54 26.45
C HIS A 130 -7.02 -16.34 25.32
N VAL A 131 -7.82 -17.19 24.67
CA VAL A 131 -7.51 -17.85 23.39
C VAL A 131 -8.66 -17.57 22.43
N VAL A 132 -8.36 -17.19 21.19
CA VAL A 132 -9.38 -16.82 20.19
C VAL A 132 -9.00 -17.40 18.83
N LEU A 133 -9.97 -18.01 18.16
CA LEU A 133 -9.87 -18.38 16.75
C LEU A 133 -10.56 -17.29 15.91
N HIS A 134 -9.78 -16.58 15.11
CA HIS A 134 -10.29 -15.51 14.24
C HIS A 134 -10.59 -16.03 12.83
N GLY A 135 -11.66 -15.50 12.23
CA GLY A 135 -12.00 -15.71 10.83
C GLY A 135 -12.92 -16.91 10.56
N ARG A 136 -13.44 -16.95 9.33
CA ARG A 136 -14.10 -18.15 8.81
C ARG A 136 -13.03 -19.16 8.41
N PRO A 137 -13.11 -20.42 8.86
CA PRO A 137 -12.12 -21.42 8.51
C PRO A 137 -12.37 -21.92 7.09
N PHE A 138 -11.32 -21.91 6.26
CA PHE A 138 -11.35 -22.48 4.91
C PHE A 138 -10.41 -23.67 4.80
N VAL A 139 -10.79 -24.66 3.99
CA VAL A 139 -9.88 -25.73 3.58
C VAL A 139 -8.61 -25.15 2.98
N GLY A 140 -7.44 -25.61 3.44
CA GLY A 140 -6.14 -25.20 2.94
C GLY A 140 -5.60 -23.87 3.49
N ILE A 141 -6.41 -23.07 4.21
CA ILE A 141 -5.97 -21.80 4.81
C ILE A 141 -5.65 -22.03 6.30
N PRO A 142 -4.42 -21.75 6.77
CA PRO A 142 -4.03 -22.04 8.15
C PRO A 142 -4.82 -21.23 9.18
N LEU A 143 -5.06 -21.87 10.31
CA LEU A 143 -5.63 -21.31 11.51
C LEU A 143 -4.57 -21.28 12.61
N VAL A 144 -4.25 -20.07 13.07
CA VAL A 144 -3.38 -19.85 14.23
C VAL A 144 -4.20 -19.08 15.28
N PRO A 145 -4.53 -19.69 16.43
CA PRO A 145 -5.28 -19.03 17.49
C PRO A 145 -4.46 -17.88 18.07
N ALA A 146 -5.07 -16.71 18.25
CA ALA A 146 -4.46 -15.63 19.04
C ALA A 146 -4.54 -16.00 20.53
N VAL A 147 -3.43 -15.83 21.26
CA VAL A 147 -3.38 -16.09 22.71
C VAL A 147 -2.79 -14.92 23.46
N GLN A 148 -3.33 -14.68 24.65
CA GLN A 148 -2.74 -13.80 25.64
C GLN A 148 -2.27 -14.65 26.82
N LEU A 149 -0.96 -14.74 26.97
CA LEU A 149 -0.28 -15.58 27.95
C LEU A 149 0.38 -14.70 29.02
N HIS A 150 0.32 -15.15 30.27
CA HIS A 150 1.06 -14.56 31.38
C HIS A 150 1.90 -15.63 32.07
N PHE A 151 3.17 -15.32 32.33
CA PHE A 151 4.11 -16.24 32.98
C PHE A 151 4.23 -17.61 32.29
N ALA A 152 4.00 -17.65 30.98
CA ALA A 152 4.06 -18.85 30.17
C ALA A 152 4.99 -18.59 28.98
N ASP A 153 5.74 -19.61 28.59
CA ASP A 153 6.53 -19.61 27.37
C ASP A 153 5.69 -20.25 26.28
N GLU A 154 5.52 -19.58 25.15
CA GLU A 154 4.67 -20.11 24.09
C GLU A 154 5.16 -21.49 23.57
N ALA A 155 6.48 -21.67 23.48
CA ALA A 155 7.10 -22.94 23.11
C ALA A 155 6.82 -24.08 24.10
N ALA A 156 6.48 -23.77 25.35
CA ALA A 156 6.10 -24.76 26.36
C ALA A 156 4.58 -25.05 26.38
N CYS A 157 3.77 -24.25 25.67
CA CYS A 157 2.33 -24.44 25.62
C CYS A 157 1.97 -25.73 24.85
N GLN A 158 0.97 -26.45 25.36
CA GLN A 158 0.45 -27.65 24.72
C GLN A 158 -0.86 -27.36 24.00
N TRP A 159 -1.00 -27.92 22.80
CA TRP A 159 -2.14 -27.68 21.92
C TRP A 159 -2.84 -28.98 21.57
N GLN A 160 -4.17 -28.94 21.52
CA GLN A 160 -4.96 -30.07 21.05
C GLN A 160 -6.14 -29.59 20.22
N TRP A 161 -6.18 -29.99 18.96
CA TRP A 161 -7.27 -29.70 18.05
C TRP A 161 -8.34 -30.79 18.04
N GLN A 162 -9.58 -30.38 17.85
CA GLN A 162 -10.72 -31.28 17.72
C GLN A 162 -11.65 -30.78 16.63
N ARG A 163 -12.34 -31.72 15.98
CA ARG A 163 -13.41 -31.44 15.03
C ARG A 163 -14.73 -32.02 15.48
N GLN A 164 -15.82 -31.44 15.01
CA GLN A 164 -17.16 -31.96 15.20
C GLN A 164 -17.92 -31.92 13.87
N ALA A 165 -18.24 -33.10 13.34
CA ALA A 165 -19.14 -33.22 12.20
C ALA A 165 -20.55 -32.71 12.58
N PRO A 166 -21.38 -32.24 11.62
CA PRO A 166 -22.73 -31.77 11.90
C PRO A 166 -23.55 -32.80 12.71
N GLY A 167 -23.99 -32.43 13.91
CA GLY A 167 -24.74 -33.30 14.83
C GLY A 167 -23.94 -34.42 15.51
N GLY A 168 -22.62 -34.49 15.29
CA GLY A 168 -21.72 -35.49 15.89
C GLY A 168 -21.14 -35.06 17.25
N ALA A 169 -20.29 -35.92 17.83
CA ALA A 169 -19.49 -35.59 19.01
C ALA A 169 -18.13 -34.98 18.61
N TRP A 170 -17.51 -34.22 19.51
CA TRP A 170 -16.15 -33.74 19.35
C TRP A 170 -15.16 -34.90 19.32
N GLN A 171 -14.30 -34.93 18.30
CA GLN A 171 -13.25 -35.92 18.13
C GLN A 171 -11.89 -35.23 18.01
N PRO A 172 -10.83 -35.76 18.65
CA PRO A 172 -9.48 -35.23 18.47
C PRO A 172 -9.03 -35.38 17.02
N LEU A 173 -8.33 -34.36 16.53
CA LEU A 173 -7.61 -34.41 15.25
C LEU A 173 -6.23 -35.04 15.50
N PRO A 174 -5.97 -36.29 15.08
CA PRO A 174 -4.72 -36.97 15.39
C PRO A 174 -3.51 -36.20 14.82
N GLY A 175 -2.48 -36.01 15.65
CA GLY A 175 -1.25 -35.31 15.24
C GLY A 175 -1.34 -33.78 15.21
N ALA A 176 -2.52 -33.19 15.36
CA ALA A 176 -2.70 -31.73 15.44
C ALA A 176 -2.38 -31.23 16.87
N THR A 177 -1.10 -31.25 17.22
CA THR A 177 -0.58 -30.87 18.55
C THR A 177 0.18 -29.53 18.55
N ARG A 178 0.16 -28.81 17.43
CA ARG A 178 0.75 -27.48 17.29
C ARG A 178 -0.31 -26.41 17.46
N ARG A 179 0.14 -25.18 17.72
CA ARG A 179 -0.71 -23.98 17.72
C ARG A 179 -1.45 -23.84 16.39
N ARG A 180 -0.77 -24.10 15.28
CA ARG A 180 -1.27 -24.04 13.92
C ARG A 180 -2.01 -25.32 13.49
N TYR A 181 -3.13 -25.15 12.77
CA TYR A 181 -3.81 -26.22 12.04
C TYR A 181 -4.24 -25.76 10.65
N VAL A 182 -4.09 -26.62 9.63
CA VAL A 182 -4.58 -26.36 8.27
C VAL A 182 -5.78 -27.28 8.02
N PRO A 183 -7.00 -26.74 7.88
CA PRO A 183 -8.17 -27.56 7.62
C PRO A 183 -8.01 -28.36 6.32
N LEU A 184 -8.34 -29.64 6.38
CA LEU A 184 -8.26 -30.57 5.27
C LEU A 184 -9.61 -30.67 4.54
N PRO A 185 -9.66 -31.20 3.30
CA PRO A 185 -10.93 -31.41 2.59
C PRO A 185 -11.96 -32.21 3.41
N GLU A 186 -11.54 -33.19 4.21
CA GLU A 186 -12.43 -33.94 5.10
C GLU A 186 -13.00 -33.14 6.28
N ASP A 187 -12.44 -31.97 6.59
CA ASP A 187 -12.96 -31.09 7.63
C ASP A 187 -14.10 -30.21 7.13
N ALA A 188 -14.33 -30.13 5.82
CA ALA A 188 -15.39 -29.31 5.22
C ALA A 188 -16.76 -29.61 5.88
N GLY A 189 -17.43 -28.56 6.35
CA GLY A 189 -18.69 -28.61 7.09
C GLY A 189 -18.57 -28.96 8.57
N CYS A 190 -17.38 -29.35 9.07
CA CYS A 190 -17.15 -29.61 10.50
C CYS A 190 -16.86 -28.31 11.27
N LEU A 191 -17.27 -28.24 12.53
CA LEU A 191 -16.78 -27.22 13.46
C LEU A 191 -15.37 -27.61 13.95
N LEU A 192 -14.51 -26.61 14.18
CA LEU A 192 -13.18 -26.82 14.76
C LEU A 192 -13.05 -26.11 16.11
N ARG A 193 -12.32 -26.73 17.03
CA ARG A 193 -11.90 -26.11 18.28
C ARG A 193 -10.48 -26.52 18.65
N VAL A 194 -9.85 -25.68 19.46
CA VAL A 194 -8.48 -25.86 19.94
C VAL A 194 -8.43 -25.66 21.45
N GLN A 195 -7.69 -26.52 22.13
CA GLN A 195 -7.29 -26.34 23.51
C GLN A 195 -5.88 -25.77 23.57
N CYS A 196 -5.67 -24.74 24.37
CA CYS A 196 -4.34 -24.26 24.76
C CYS A 196 -4.14 -24.55 26.25
N THR A 197 -3.09 -25.29 26.60
CA THR A 197 -2.62 -25.43 27.97
C THR A 197 -1.33 -24.64 28.12
N PRO A 198 -1.34 -23.50 28.85
CA PRO A 198 -0.16 -22.63 28.97
C PRO A 198 0.95 -23.38 29.71
N GLY A 199 2.19 -23.30 29.22
CA GLY A 199 3.34 -23.95 29.83
C GLY A 199 4.47 -22.96 30.12
N ARG A 200 5.39 -23.32 31.03
CA ARG A 200 6.64 -22.58 31.26
C ARG A 200 7.78 -23.55 31.49
N HIS A 201 8.92 -23.33 30.85
CA HIS A 201 10.14 -24.06 31.12
C HIS A 201 10.72 -23.62 32.47
N VAL A 202 11.03 -24.60 33.32
CA VAL A 202 11.66 -24.38 34.62
C VAL A 202 12.92 -25.22 34.68
N TRP A 203 14.01 -24.57 35.05
CA TRP A 203 15.28 -25.23 35.31
C TRP A 203 15.25 -25.81 36.72
N ALA A 204 15.41 -27.12 36.85
CA ALA A 204 15.66 -27.71 38.16
C ALA A 204 16.98 -27.14 38.71
N THR A 205 16.91 -26.30 39.73
CA THR A 205 18.10 -25.93 40.52
C THR A 205 18.46 -27.11 41.43
N GLU A 206 19.76 -27.27 41.74
CA GLU A 206 20.32 -28.41 42.50
C GLU A 206 19.74 -28.58 43.92
N ASP A 207 18.93 -27.62 44.40
CA ASP A 207 18.29 -27.66 45.74
C ASP A 207 17.04 -28.56 45.83
N ALA A 208 16.53 -29.08 44.71
CA ALA A 208 15.43 -30.05 44.74
C ALA A 208 15.85 -31.45 45.23
N ALA A 209 17.15 -31.73 45.33
CA ALA A 209 17.69 -32.99 45.83
C ALA A 209 17.61 -33.14 47.38
N ALA A 210 17.27 -32.07 48.12
CA ALA A 210 17.17 -32.11 49.58
C ALA A 210 15.79 -32.56 50.13
N ALA A 211 14.76 -32.68 49.29
CA ALA A 211 13.43 -33.17 49.69
C ALA A 211 13.25 -34.63 49.28
N GLY A 212 13.90 -35.53 50.03
CA GLY A 212 13.94 -36.95 49.75
C GLY A 212 12.56 -37.62 49.66
N THR A 213 12.39 -38.45 48.64
CA THR A 213 11.67 -39.72 48.75
C THR A 213 12.57 -40.81 48.15
N GLY A 214 12.94 -41.78 48.99
CA GLY A 214 13.85 -42.85 48.62
C GLY A 214 13.22 -43.83 47.65
N ALA A 215 13.87 -44.01 46.51
CA ALA A 215 13.94 -45.27 45.77
C ALA A 215 15.25 -45.26 44.97
N ALA A 216 16.36 -45.57 45.63
CA ALA A 216 17.65 -45.75 44.98
C ALA A 216 17.65 -47.09 44.21
N GLY A 217 17.47 -47.01 42.89
CA GLY A 217 17.95 -48.00 41.94
C GLY A 217 19.08 -47.35 41.12
N ALA A 218 20.29 -47.87 41.27
CA ALA A 218 21.51 -47.30 40.70
C ALA A 218 21.54 -47.38 39.16
N ALA A 219 21.75 -46.23 38.49
CA ALA A 219 22.39 -46.15 37.19
C ALA A 219 22.89 -44.71 36.91
N GLY A 220 24.23 -44.57 36.85
CA GLY A 220 24.95 -43.66 35.95
C GLY A 220 24.71 -42.15 36.05
N ALA A 221 25.65 -41.46 36.69
CA ALA A 221 25.83 -40.03 36.55
C ALA A 221 26.23 -39.67 35.09
N ALA A 222 25.33 -39.00 34.39
CA ALA A 222 25.65 -38.06 33.31
C ALA A 222 24.81 -36.80 33.58
N GLY A 223 25.47 -35.71 33.98
CA GLY A 223 24.83 -34.47 34.39
C GLY A 223 24.16 -33.75 33.23
N GLY A 224 22.87 -34.00 33.02
CA GLY A 224 21.98 -33.15 32.25
C GLY A 224 21.02 -32.43 33.19
N LYS A 225 21.02 -31.09 33.19
CA LYS A 225 19.95 -30.32 33.81
C LYS A 225 18.65 -30.74 33.12
N GLN A 226 17.74 -31.37 33.85
CA GLN A 226 16.47 -31.83 33.27
C GLN A 226 15.54 -30.62 33.17
N GLU A 227 15.21 -30.23 31.94
CA GLU A 227 14.22 -29.18 31.67
C GLU A 227 12.83 -29.71 32.01
N LEU A 228 12.13 -29.04 32.93
CA LEU A 228 10.79 -29.41 33.36
C LEU A 228 9.80 -28.36 32.86
N VAL A 229 8.67 -28.80 32.28
CA VAL A 229 7.58 -27.89 31.89
C VAL A 229 6.51 -27.90 32.97
N VAL A 230 6.24 -26.73 33.55
CA VAL A 230 5.09 -26.52 34.44
C VAL A 230 3.90 -26.10 33.58
N LEU A 231 2.75 -26.76 33.75
CA LEU A 231 1.53 -26.47 33.00
C LEU A 231 0.50 -25.74 33.88
N GLY A 232 -0.18 -24.78 33.26
CA GLY A 232 -1.31 -24.06 33.84
C GLY A 232 -2.66 -24.66 33.48
N ALA A 233 -3.73 -23.89 33.71
CA ALA A 233 -5.09 -24.28 33.38
C ALA A 233 -5.36 -24.11 31.88
N ALA A 234 -5.96 -25.13 31.27
CA ALA A 234 -6.27 -25.11 29.85
C ALA A 234 -7.49 -24.25 29.52
N GLY A 235 -7.47 -23.58 28.37
CA GLY A 235 -8.61 -22.85 27.78
C GLY A 235 -8.93 -23.34 26.38
N TRP A 236 -10.14 -23.04 25.90
CA TRP A 236 -10.64 -23.48 24.60
C TRP A 236 -11.06 -22.29 23.73
N ALA A 237 -10.80 -22.39 22.43
CA ALA A 237 -11.42 -21.55 21.40
C ALA A 237 -12.06 -22.43 20.33
N GLN A 238 -13.12 -21.92 19.71
CA GLN A 238 -13.88 -22.61 18.66
C GLN A 238 -14.18 -21.63 17.52
N CYS A 239 -14.27 -22.13 16.30
CA CYS A 239 -14.75 -21.37 15.13
C CYS A 239 -15.96 -22.05 14.46
N GLY A 240 -16.47 -21.39 13.41
CA GLY A 240 -17.59 -21.88 12.61
C GLY A 240 -17.26 -23.13 11.78
N PRO A 241 -18.20 -23.60 10.93
CA PRO A 241 -17.95 -24.74 10.06
C PRO A 241 -16.87 -24.41 9.03
N VAL A 242 -16.01 -25.38 8.71
CA VAL A 242 -14.99 -25.24 7.65
C VAL A 242 -15.67 -25.13 6.29
N GLU A 243 -15.34 -24.07 5.56
CA GLU A 243 -15.84 -23.79 4.21
C GLU A 243 -14.79 -24.17 3.16
N VAL A 244 -15.23 -24.35 1.91
CA VAL A 244 -14.34 -24.55 0.77
C VAL A 244 -14.01 -23.18 0.17
N PRO A 245 -12.73 -22.83 -0.05
CA PRO A 245 -12.38 -21.56 -0.64
C PRO A 245 -12.84 -21.49 -2.11
N PRO A 246 -12.91 -20.28 -2.70
CA PRO A 246 -13.20 -20.10 -4.12
C PRO A 246 -12.28 -20.94 -5.01
N SER A 247 -12.85 -21.54 -6.05
CA SER A 247 -12.13 -22.34 -7.03
C SER A 247 -12.35 -21.82 -8.45
N PRO A 248 -11.29 -21.57 -9.24
CA PRO A 248 -9.88 -21.60 -8.83
C PRO A 248 -9.56 -20.49 -7.81
N ALA A 249 -8.50 -20.68 -7.02
CA ALA A 249 -8.02 -19.62 -6.13
C ALA A 249 -7.39 -18.49 -6.96
N ALA A 250 -7.70 -17.23 -6.63
CA ALA A 250 -7.28 -16.05 -7.38
C ALA A 250 -5.77 -15.98 -7.63
N ALA A 251 -4.98 -16.26 -6.60
CA ALA A 251 -3.53 -16.18 -6.66
C ALA A 251 -2.84 -17.48 -7.08
N ALA A 252 -3.57 -18.58 -7.36
CA ALA A 252 -2.96 -19.88 -7.65
C ALA A 252 -1.91 -19.83 -8.80
N PRO A 253 -2.18 -19.22 -9.97
CA PRO A 253 -1.18 -19.13 -11.04
C PRO A 253 0.07 -18.34 -10.63
N ARG A 254 -0.07 -17.39 -9.70
CA ARG A 254 1.04 -16.57 -9.20
C ARG A 254 1.83 -17.31 -8.12
N HIS A 255 1.13 -18.07 -7.28
CA HIS A 255 1.73 -18.94 -6.27
C HIS A 255 2.56 -20.08 -6.85
N GLU A 256 2.21 -20.56 -8.05
CA GLU A 256 3.03 -21.52 -8.81
C GLU A 256 4.44 -20.97 -9.09
N LEU A 257 4.58 -19.64 -9.25
CA LEU A 257 5.88 -18.99 -9.47
C LEU A 257 6.65 -18.77 -8.17
N THR A 258 6.00 -18.83 -7.02
CA THR A 258 6.56 -18.47 -5.71
C THR A 258 6.53 -19.61 -4.70
N GLN A 259 6.43 -20.86 -5.16
CA GLN A 259 6.35 -22.04 -4.29
C GLN A 259 7.54 -22.18 -3.34
N GLN A 260 8.71 -21.71 -3.76
CA GLN A 260 9.92 -21.74 -2.97
C GLN A 260 10.22 -20.35 -2.37
N ALA A 261 10.63 -20.35 -1.10
CA ALA A 261 11.25 -19.19 -0.48
C ALA A 261 12.56 -18.86 -1.21
N THR A 262 12.82 -17.57 -1.35
CA THR A 262 14.08 -17.05 -1.88
C THR A 262 15.22 -17.24 -0.88
N SER A 263 16.45 -17.25 -1.39
CA SER A 263 17.68 -17.20 -0.59
C SER A 263 18.59 -16.10 -1.13
N PRO A 264 19.52 -15.56 -0.33
CA PRO A 264 20.48 -14.58 -0.82
C PRO A 264 21.20 -15.08 -2.10
N PRO A 265 21.42 -14.20 -3.09
CA PRO A 265 21.21 -12.74 -3.05
C PRO A 265 19.78 -12.29 -3.41
N LEU A 266 18.82 -13.21 -3.58
CA LEU A 266 17.45 -12.87 -3.97
C LEU A 266 16.63 -12.39 -2.78
N LEU A 267 15.81 -11.38 -3.02
CA LEU A 267 14.89 -10.75 -2.08
C LEU A 267 13.51 -10.67 -2.73
N ARG A 268 12.55 -11.45 -2.23
CA ARG A 268 11.16 -11.33 -2.68
C ARG A 268 10.43 -10.25 -1.91
N VAL A 269 9.93 -9.23 -2.61
CA VAL A 269 9.21 -8.10 -2.05
C VAL A 269 7.75 -8.13 -2.52
N VAL A 270 6.83 -7.90 -1.59
CA VAL A 270 5.39 -7.74 -1.85
C VAL A 270 4.95 -6.36 -1.38
N THR A 271 4.17 -5.64 -2.18
CA THR A 271 3.35 -4.52 -1.70
C THR A 271 1.88 -4.78 -2.00
N TYR A 272 1.00 -4.51 -1.03
CA TYR A 272 -0.41 -4.84 -1.17
C TYR A 272 -1.32 -3.99 -0.27
N ASN A 273 -2.19 -3.19 -0.88
CA ASN A 273 -3.34 -2.60 -0.21
C ASN A 273 -4.43 -3.68 -0.02
N ILE A 274 -4.77 -4.00 1.23
CA ILE A 274 -5.65 -5.14 1.56
C ILE A 274 -7.11 -4.76 1.79
N LEU A 275 -7.48 -3.51 1.50
CA LEU A 275 -8.82 -2.94 1.67
C LEU A 275 -9.33 -3.02 3.13
N ALA A 276 -9.28 -1.89 3.84
CA ALA A 276 -9.66 -1.83 5.25
C ALA A 276 -11.16 -2.10 5.42
N ASP A 277 -11.50 -2.82 6.49
CA ASP A 277 -12.88 -3.22 6.75
C ASP A 277 -13.80 -2.01 6.98
N GLN A 278 -13.26 -0.95 7.60
CA GLN A 278 -14.01 0.28 7.83
C GLN A 278 -14.46 0.96 6.52
N TYR A 279 -13.66 0.86 5.45
CA TYR A 279 -14.00 1.48 4.16
C TYR A 279 -15.01 0.62 3.40
N ALA A 280 -14.78 -0.70 3.36
CA ALA A 280 -15.70 -1.67 2.77
C ALA A 280 -17.08 -1.73 3.48
N ALA A 281 -17.16 -1.33 4.75
CA ALA A 281 -18.39 -1.37 5.53
C ALA A 281 -19.37 -0.21 5.29
N THR A 282 -18.93 0.89 4.67
CA THR A 282 -19.78 2.09 4.44
C THR A 282 -20.91 1.83 3.45
N GLU A 283 -22.04 2.53 3.59
CA GLU A 283 -23.15 2.43 2.63
C GLU A 283 -22.73 2.87 1.22
N THR A 284 -21.93 3.93 1.11
CA THR A 284 -21.36 4.38 -0.16
C THR A 284 -20.49 3.30 -0.80
N ALA A 285 -19.62 2.64 -0.01
CA ALA A 285 -18.80 1.55 -0.53
C ALA A 285 -19.67 0.39 -1.01
N LYS A 286 -20.67 -0.05 -0.24
CA LYS A 286 -21.55 -1.17 -0.61
C LYS A 286 -22.43 -0.88 -1.82
N ASN A 287 -23.00 0.32 -1.89
CA ASN A 287 -24.06 0.63 -2.85
C ASN A 287 -23.55 1.38 -4.09
N VAL A 288 -22.35 1.96 -4.06
CA VAL A 288 -21.78 2.74 -5.17
C VAL A 288 -20.46 2.14 -5.65
N ILE A 289 -19.42 2.13 -4.81
CA ILE A 289 -18.06 1.74 -5.22
C ILE A 289 -17.99 0.24 -5.55
N PHE A 290 -18.49 -0.59 -4.63
CA PHE A 290 -18.49 -2.05 -4.69
C PHE A 290 -19.88 -2.63 -4.92
N ALA A 291 -20.78 -1.87 -5.56
CA ALA A 291 -22.14 -2.31 -5.89
C ALA A 291 -22.17 -3.59 -6.75
N HIS A 292 -21.06 -3.89 -7.42
CA HIS A 292 -20.85 -5.09 -8.21
C HIS A 292 -20.53 -6.34 -7.36
N CYS A 293 -20.05 -6.16 -6.12
CA CYS A 293 -19.59 -7.22 -5.24
C CYS A 293 -20.72 -7.66 -4.28
N PRO A 294 -21.16 -8.93 -4.31
CA PRO A 294 -22.12 -9.45 -3.36
C PRO A 294 -21.68 -9.23 -1.90
N PRO A 295 -22.57 -8.77 -0.99
CA PRO A 295 -22.19 -8.41 0.39
C PRO A 295 -21.48 -9.53 1.17
N GLN A 296 -21.79 -10.79 0.87
CA GLN A 296 -21.13 -11.93 1.52
C GLN A 296 -19.62 -12.04 1.22
N TYR A 297 -19.16 -11.51 0.09
CA TYR A 297 -17.76 -11.53 -0.33
C TYR A 297 -17.02 -10.26 0.09
N LEU A 298 -17.75 -9.17 0.32
CA LEU A 298 -17.21 -7.95 0.92
C LEU A 298 -17.01 -8.08 2.44
N ASP A 299 -17.69 -9.04 3.08
CA ASP A 299 -17.61 -9.30 4.52
C ASP A 299 -16.16 -9.59 4.98
N PRO A 300 -15.66 -8.89 6.02
CA PRO A 300 -14.31 -9.07 6.55
C PRO A 300 -13.95 -10.51 6.90
N SER A 301 -14.93 -11.28 7.40
CA SER A 301 -14.70 -12.68 7.80
C SER A 301 -14.51 -13.61 6.61
N TYR A 302 -14.90 -13.19 5.40
CA TYR A 302 -14.62 -13.85 4.13
C TYR A 302 -13.30 -13.37 3.51
N ARG A 303 -13.06 -12.06 3.46
CA ARG A 303 -11.86 -11.47 2.81
C ARG A 303 -10.57 -11.80 3.53
N ARG A 304 -10.52 -11.62 4.87
CA ARG A 304 -9.26 -11.73 5.64
C ARG A 304 -8.55 -13.09 5.50
N PRO A 305 -9.24 -14.25 5.54
CA PRO A 305 -8.60 -15.54 5.25
C PRO A 305 -8.01 -15.63 3.84
N LEU A 306 -8.69 -15.08 2.84
CA LEU A 306 -8.19 -15.08 1.46
C LEU A 306 -6.96 -14.17 1.30
N VAL A 307 -6.97 -12.96 1.90
CA VAL A 307 -5.78 -12.10 1.97
C VAL A 307 -4.60 -12.87 2.58
N LEU A 308 -4.83 -13.56 3.70
CA LEU A 308 -3.79 -14.37 4.33
C LEU A 308 -3.28 -15.48 3.40
N SER A 309 -4.19 -16.17 2.70
CA SER A 309 -3.82 -17.20 1.72
C SER A 309 -2.96 -16.64 0.60
N GLU A 310 -3.29 -15.44 0.08
CA GLU A 310 -2.50 -14.77 -0.95
C GLU A 310 -1.09 -14.45 -0.44
N LEU A 311 -0.98 -13.81 0.73
CA LEU A 311 0.30 -13.42 1.33
C LEU A 311 1.21 -14.62 1.61
N LEU A 312 0.67 -15.70 2.16
CA LEU A 312 1.43 -16.90 2.49
C LEU A 312 1.99 -17.60 1.26
N GLY A 313 1.18 -17.71 0.18
CA GLY A 313 1.62 -18.39 -1.03
C GLY A 313 2.74 -17.67 -1.79
N PHE A 314 2.93 -16.37 -1.56
CA PHE A 314 4.04 -15.63 -2.16
C PHE A 314 5.41 -15.98 -1.56
N ASN A 315 5.48 -16.55 -0.35
CA ASN A 315 6.75 -16.87 0.31
C ASN A 315 7.74 -15.69 0.30
N ALA A 316 7.26 -14.48 0.58
CA ALA A 316 8.08 -13.27 0.51
C ALA A 316 9.20 -13.24 1.55
N ASP A 317 10.14 -12.31 1.37
CA ASP A 317 11.12 -11.92 2.39
C ASP A 317 10.70 -10.62 3.09
N VAL A 318 10.09 -9.68 2.35
CA VAL A 318 9.54 -8.41 2.85
C VAL A 318 8.15 -8.20 2.27
N MET A 319 7.18 -7.81 3.11
CA MET A 319 5.80 -7.49 2.73
C MET A 319 5.42 -6.11 3.27
N CYS A 320 5.01 -5.19 2.41
CA CYS A 320 4.54 -3.86 2.74
C CYS A 320 3.04 -3.77 2.49
N LEU A 321 2.25 -3.72 3.56
CA LEU A 321 0.79 -3.72 3.50
C LEU A 321 0.23 -2.33 3.81
N GLN A 322 -0.86 -1.97 3.15
CA GLN A 322 -1.63 -0.74 3.36
C GLN A 322 -3.08 -1.10 3.69
N GLU A 323 -3.80 -0.17 4.34
CA GLU A 323 -5.18 -0.39 4.77
C GLU A 323 -5.35 -1.56 5.74
N VAL A 324 -4.37 -1.71 6.63
CA VAL A 324 -4.40 -2.75 7.65
C VAL A 324 -5.12 -2.22 8.88
N ASP A 325 -6.31 -2.75 9.18
CA ASP A 325 -6.97 -2.47 10.46
C ASP A 325 -6.11 -2.95 11.65
N GLU A 326 -6.08 -2.21 12.76
CA GLU A 326 -5.28 -2.56 13.94
C GLU A 326 -5.59 -3.98 14.48
N LYS A 327 -6.87 -4.37 14.44
CA LYS A 327 -7.31 -5.72 14.83
C LYS A 327 -6.89 -6.78 13.80
N MET A 328 -6.89 -6.44 12.51
CA MET A 328 -6.38 -7.33 11.46
C MET A 328 -4.88 -7.58 11.66
N PHE A 329 -4.10 -6.53 11.95
CA PHE A 329 -2.68 -6.66 12.26
C PHE A 329 -2.42 -7.52 13.51
N SER A 330 -2.93 -7.10 14.67
CA SER A 330 -2.59 -7.70 15.97
C SER A 330 -3.19 -9.09 16.20
N ALA A 331 -4.42 -9.32 15.72
CA ALA A 331 -5.16 -10.54 16.04
C ALA A 331 -5.14 -11.59 14.92
N CYS A 332 -4.78 -11.20 13.68
CA CYS A 332 -4.74 -12.11 12.54
C CYS A 332 -3.33 -12.21 11.94
N LEU A 333 -2.80 -11.12 11.36
CA LEU A 333 -1.56 -11.16 10.60
C LEU A 333 -0.34 -11.52 11.47
N VAL A 334 -0.17 -10.89 12.63
CA VAL A 334 0.98 -11.15 13.51
C VAL A 334 1.02 -12.62 13.99
N PRO A 335 -0.06 -13.21 14.55
CA PRO A 335 -0.05 -14.62 14.90
C PRO A 335 0.20 -15.54 13.71
N GLN A 336 -0.48 -15.29 12.58
CA GLN A 336 -0.44 -16.18 11.42
C GLN A 336 0.91 -16.14 10.70
N LEU A 337 1.43 -14.95 10.39
CA LEU A 337 2.72 -14.76 9.73
C LEU A 337 3.89 -15.04 10.69
N GLY A 338 3.70 -14.84 11.99
CA GLY A 338 4.70 -15.17 13.02
C GLY A 338 5.06 -16.67 13.03
N GLU A 339 4.06 -17.55 12.93
CA GLU A 339 4.28 -19.00 12.80
C GLU A 339 5.04 -19.38 11.52
N GLU A 340 5.03 -18.51 10.51
CA GLU A 340 5.71 -18.69 9.22
C GLU A 340 7.08 -17.97 9.17
N GLY A 341 7.54 -17.48 10.33
CA GLY A 341 8.87 -16.89 10.52
C GLY A 341 8.97 -15.41 10.14
N PHE A 342 7.87 -14.66 10.23
CA PHE A 342 7.88 -13.21 10.02
C PHE A 342 7.80 -12.44 11.33
N GLN A 343 8.46 -11.29 11.38
CA GLN A 343 8.20 -10.24 12.34
C GLN A 343 7.49 -9.09 11.61
N GLY A 344 6.50 -8.47 12.27
CA GLY A 344 5.73 -7.37 11.71
C GLY A 344 5.81 -6.11 12.57
N VAL A 345 5.82 -4.95 11.92
CA VAL A 345 5.69 -3.63 12.54
C VAL A 345 4.48 -2.89 11.96
N TYR A 346 3.80 -2.07 12.75
CA TYR A 346 2.56 -1.40 12.36
C TYR A 346 2.56 0.08 12.73
N THR A 347 2.01 0.91 11.84
CA THR A 347 1.87 2.35 12.02
C THR A 347 0.44 2.75 11.69
N ASN A 348 -0.29 3.25 12.69
CA ASN A 348 -1.68 3.70 12.56
C ASN A 348 -1.74 5.16 12.07
N LYS A 349 -2.66 5.49 11.15
CA LYS A 349 -2.85 6.86 10.64
C LYS A 349 -3.40 7.87 11.66
N ALA A 350 -4.17 7.44 12.66
CA ALA A 350 -4.83 8.35 13.61
C ALA A 350 -3.88 8.99 14.62
N GLY A 351 -2.77 8.34 15.00
CA GLY A 351 -1.79 8.86 15.97
C GLY A 351 -2.31 9.21 17.39
N LYS A 352 -3.63 9.17 17.65
CA LYS A 352 -4.32 9.35 18.95
C LYS A 352 -5.64 8.56 18.96
N ALA A 353 -5.99 8.02 20.13
CA ALA A 353 -7.32 7.44 20.37
C ALA A 353 -8.42 8.51 20.20
N GLY A 354 -9.49 8.20 19.45
CA GLY A 354 -10.66 9.07 19.27
C GLY A 354 -10.80 9.77 17.92
N LEU A 355 -9.92 9.48 16.95
CA LEU A 355 -10.16 9.80 15.52
C LEU A 355 -10.75 8.58 14.80
N SER A 356 -11.48 8.82 13.70
CA SER A 356 -12.25 7.80 12.96
C SER A 356 -11.43 6.77 12.20
N VAL A 357 -10.17 7.07 11.86
CA VAL A 357 -9.32 6.19 11.05
C VAL A 357 -8.68 5.11 11.93
N ARG A 358 -9.06 3.84 11.75
CA ARG A 358 -8.56 2.69 12.52
C ARG A 358 -7.65 1.76 11.72
N GLU A 359 -7.16 2.23 10.57
CA GLU A 359 -6.23 1.52 9.70
C GLU A 359 -4.87 2.21 9.58
N GLY A 360 -3.91 1.49 9.00
CA GLY A 360 -2.59 2.01 8.73
C GLY A 360 -1.76 1.09 7.85
N SER A 361 -0.44 1.21 7.98
CA SER A 361 0.53 0.44 7.20
C SER A 361 1.25 -0.57 8.08
N ALA A 362 1.52 -1.75 7.53
CA ALA A 362 2.30 -2.79 8.19
C ALA A 362 3.45 -3.27 7.32
N THR A 363 4.64 -3.46 7.90
CA THR A 363 5.78 -4.09 7.22
C THR A 363 6.12 -5.38 7.92
N PHE A 364 6.10 -6.50 7.18
CA PHE A 364 6.55 -7.80 7.65
C PHE A 364 7.86 -8.18 6.97
N PHE A 365 8.79 -8.77 7.71
CA PHE A 365 10.04 -9.27 7.17
C PHE A 365 10.41 -10.61 7.80
N ARG A 366 11.08 -11.47 7.02
CA ARG A 366 11.44 -12.82 7.43
C ARG A 366 12.60 -12.79 8.43
N THR A 367 12.38 -13.32 9.64
CA THR A 367 13.36 -13.25 10.75
C THR A 367 14.61 -14.09 10.53
N SER A 368 14.52 -15.11 9.66
CA SER A 368 15.69 -15.88 9.24
C SER A 368 16.59 -15.13 8.27
N ARG A 369 16.14 -14.01 7.71
CA ARG A 369 16.88 -13.16 6.75
C ARG A 369 17.26 -11.82 7.37
N PHE A 370 16.38 -11.22 8.18
CA PHE A 370 16.56 -9.88 8.73
C PHE A 370 16.15 -9.76 10.19
N THR A 371 16.82 -8.86 10.91
CA THR A 371 16.37 -8.34 12.22
C THR A 371 16.09 -6.85 12.13
N LEU A 372 15.11 -6.36 12.91
CA LEU A 372 14.83 -4.92 12.99
C LEU A 372 15.90 -4.21 13.83
N ALA A 373 16.68 -3.34 13.20
CA ALA A 373 17.69 -2.53 13.87
C ALA A 373 17.11 -1.22 14.43
N ALA A 374 16.22 -0.57 13.69
CA ALA A 374 15.50 0.62 14.13
C ALA A 374 14.19 0.82 13.34
N GLN A 375 13.25 1.56 13.91
CA GLN A 375 12.00 1.95 13.25
C GLN A 375 11.70 3.43 13.51
N ALA A 376 11.09 4.10 12.54
CA ALA A 376 10.52 5.44 12.70
C ALA A 376 9.17 5.56 11.97
N ASP A 377 8.22 6.20 12.63
CA ASP A 377 6.87 6.44 12.10
C ASP A 377 6.70 7.94 11.83
N LEU A 378 6.42 8.28 10.58
CA LEU A 378 6.27 9.65 10.11
C LEU A 378 4.79 10.04 10.08
N THR A 379 4.41 11.09 10.80
CA THR A 379 3.09 11.73 10.66
C THR A 379 3.21 12.97 9.80
N LEU A 380 2.83 12.88 8.52
CA LEU A 380 3.30 13.83 7.49
C LEU A 380 2.84 15.27 7.73
N LYS A 381 1.62 15.47 8.24
CA LYS A 381 1.09 16.80 8.57
C LYS A 381 1.96 17.60 9.55
N ARG A 382 2.76 16.94 10.39
CA ARG A 382 3.65 17.60 11.38
C ARG A 382 4.83 18.33 10.73
N PHE A 383 5.15 18.01 9.48
CA PHE A 383 6.25 18.64 8.76
C PHE A 383 5.86 19.94 8.06
N PHE A 384 4.56 20.25 8.04
CA PHE A 384 4.00 21.46 7.45
C PHE A 384 3.42 22.35 8.56
N PRO A 385 3.46 23.69 8.39
CA PRO A 385 2.96 24.62 9.39
C PRO A 385 1.44 24.49 9.55
N ALA A 386 0.95 24.52 10.80
CA ALA A 386 -0.47 24.32 11.08
C ALA A 386 -1.32 25.55 10.73
N ALA A 387 -0.80 26.75 11.00
CA ALA A 387 -1.39 28.03 10.65
C ALA A 387 -0.35 28.95 9.95
N PRO A 388 -0.80 30.00 9.24
CA PRO A 388 0.11 30.97 8.64
C PRO A 388 1.04 31.60 9.69
N GLY A 389 2.36 31.49 9.47
CA GLY A 389 3.38 32.02 10.38
C GLY A 389 3.94 31.01 11.38
N ASP A 390 3.36 29.82 11.51
CA ASP A 390 3.92 28.75 12.34
C ASP A 390 5.22 28.21 11.75
N GLU A 391 6.14 27.80 12.62
CA GLU A 391 7.35 27.09 12.21
C GLU A 391 7.07 25.59 12.06
N ALA A 392 7.55 25.01 10.96
CA ALA A 392 7.60 23.58 10.75
C ALA A 392 8.85 23.24 9.93
N LYS A 393 9.39 22.02 10.12
CA LYS A 393 10.68 21.59 9.56
C LYS A 393 10.84 21.88 8.06
N TYR A 394 9.81 21.63 7.27
CA TYR A 394 9.81 21.86 5.82
C TYR A 394 8.86 22.97 5.37
N GLY A 395 8.31 23.75 6.32
CA GLY A 395 7.40 24.85 6.00
C GLY A 395 8.04 25.93 5.14
N SER A 396 9.34 26.20 5.34
CA SER A 396 10.10 27.20 4.57
C SER A 396 10.26 26.82 3.10
N VAL A 397 10.39 25.53 2.78
CA VAL A 397 10.55 25.00 1.41
C VAL A 397 9.32 25.30 0.57
N PHE A 398 8.13 25.11 1.15
CA PHE A 398 6.84 25.34 0.49
C PHE A 398 6.22 26.69 0.84
N ALA A 399 6.97 27.60 1.45
CA ALA A 399 6.40 28.80 2.07
C ALA A 399 5.67 29.70 1.08
N THR A 400 6.19 29.84 -0.15
CA THR A 400 5.53 30.65 -1.20
C THR A 400 4.18 30.05 -1.59
N MET A 401 4.13 28.74 -1.80
CA MET A 401 2.91 28.01 -2.13
C MET A 401 1.89 28.06 -0.99
N LEU A 402 2.32 27.77 0.24
CA LEU A 402 1.44 27.78 1.42
C LEU A 402 0.88 29.19 1.72
N ARG A 403 1.68 30.25 1.53
CA ARG A 403 1.19 31.63 1.65
C ARG A 403 0.17 31.99 0.57
N SER A 404 0.34 31.46 -0.64
CA SER A 404 -0.59 31.72 -1.74
C SER A 404 -1.93 30.95 -1.61
N SER A 405 -1.99 29.90 -0.78
CA SER A 405 -3.19 29.07 -0.61
C SER A 405 -3.38 28.63 0.86
N PRO A 406 -4.10 29.42 1.68
CA PRO A 406 -4.49 29.01 3.02
C PRO A 406 -5.33 27.72 3.04
N ALA A 407 -6.10 27.46 1.98
CA ALA A 407 -6.88 26.23 1.82
C ALA A 407 -5.99 24.99 1.73
N LEU A 408 -4.88 25.06 0.99
CA LEU A 408 -3.89 23.99 0.93
C LEU A 408 -3.25 23.74 2.30
N GLN A 409 -2.89 24.80 3.02
CA GLN A 409 -2.33 24.67 4.37
C GLN A 409 -3.29 23.95 5.32
N GLN A 410 -4.57 24.32 5.30
CA GLN A 410 -5.60 23.63 6.09
C GLN A 410 -5.79 22.17 5.66
N ALA A 411 -5.76 21.89 4.36
CA ALA A 411 -5.86 20.53 3.84
C ALA A 411 -4.73 19.63 4.34
N LEU A 412 -3.48 20.09 4.30
CA LEU A 412 -2.31 19.34 4.79
C LEU A 412 -2.44 18.96 6.27
N GLN A 413 -3.12 19.78 7.09
CA GLN A 413 -3.36 19.48 8.49
C GLN A 413 -4.50 18.48 8.73
N ARG A 414 -5.43 18.36 7.78
CA ARG A 414 -6.54 17.41 7.82
C ARG A 414 -6.12 16.01 7.35
N ILE A 415 -5.19 15.94 6.41
CA ILE A 415 -4.75 14.69 5.81
C ILE A 415 -3.94 13.87 6.82
N ALA A 416 -4.35 12.62 7.04
CA ALA A 416 -3.77 11.70 8.01
C ALA A 416 -2.71 10.76 7.41
N THR A 417 -2.07 11.14 6.29
CA THR A 417 -1.01 10.33 5.68
C THR A 417 0.13 10.09 6.70
N VAL A 418 0.53 8.83 6.80
CA VAL A 418 1.70 8.37 7.56
C VAL A 418 2.64 7.60 6.65
N ALA A 419 3.90 7.51 7.03
CA ALA A 419 4.86 6.59 6.43
C ALA A 419 5.63 5.85 7.52
N GLN A 420 5.96 4.60 7.26
CA GLN A 420 6.73 3.73 8.14
C GLN A 420 8.12 3.52 7.57
N LEU A 421 9.15 3.73 8.39
CA LEU A 421 10.55 3.45 8.07
C LEU A 421 11.07 2.32 8.96
N SER A 422 11.61 1.26 8.36
CA SER A 422 12.20 0.13 9.07
C SER A 422 13.62 -0.15 8.58
N LEU A 423 14.60 -0.06 9.47
CA LEU A 423 15.97 -0.48 9.19
C LEU A 423 16.12 -1.96 9.49
N LEU A 424 16.40 -2.74 8.45
CA LEU A 424 16.55 -4.17 8.51
C LEU A 424 18.03 -4.53 8.39
N ALA A 425 18.57 -5.14 9.45
CA ALA A 425 19.93 -5.68 9.47
C ALA A 425 19.94 -7.13 8.93
N PRO A 426 20.91 -7.50 8.09
CA PRO A 426 20.99 -8.84 7.50
C PRO A 426 21.40 -9.89 8.55
N VAL A 427 20.79 -11.06 8.48
CA VAL A 427 21.13 -12.24 9.31
C VAL A 427 21.95 -13.25 8.51
N GLN A 428 21.63 -13.44 7.23
CA GLN A 428 22.33 -14.39 6.36
C GLN A 428 23.45 -13.71 5.58
N ALA A 429 24.51 -14.47 5.31
CA ALA A 429 25.56 -14.03 4.41
C ALA A 429 25.00 -13.85 2.99
N GLY A 430 25.30 -12.71 2.36
CA GLY A 430 24.81 -12.34 1.03
C GLY A 430 23.62 -11.38 1.06
N ASP A 431 22.92 -11.26 2.19
CA ASP A 431 21.98 -10.17 2.41
C ASP A 431 22.69 -8.85 2.70
N ARG A 432 21.97 -7.76 2.47
CA ARG A 432 22.43 -6.39 2.72
C ARG A 432 21.42 -5.64 3.58
N PRO A 433 21.88 -4.64 4.36
CA PRO A 433 20.95 -3.82 5.14
C PRO A 433 20.01 -3.02 4.24
N LEU A 434 18.75 -2.92 4.65
CA LEU A 434 17.70 -2.20 3.94
C LEU A 434 17.06 -1.13 4.82
N CYS A 435 16.70 -0.01 4.23
CA CYS A 435 15.71 0.91 4.77
C CYS A 435 14.41 0.69 4.00
N VAL A 436 13.43 0.04 4.63
CA VAL A 436 12.11 -0.20 4.03
C VAL A 436 11.19 0.96 4.39
N LEU A 437 10.69 1.65 3.37
CA LEU A 437 9.70 2.72 3.49
C LEU A 437 8.36 2.21 2.96
N ASN A 438 7.33 2.19 3.81
CA ASN A 438 5.97 1.82 3.45
C ASN A 438 5.01 2.99 3.70
N THR A 439 4.11 3.29 2.77
CA THR A 439 3.14 4.39 2.91
C THR A 439 1.82 4.09 2.20
N HIS A 440 0.79 4.89 2.54
CA HIS A 440 -0.45 5.03 1.78
C HIS A 440 -0.75 6.52 1.62
N LEU A 441 -0.53 7.06 0.42
CA LEU A 441 -0.70 8.48 0.10
C LEU A 441 -2.17 8.89 -0.03
N PHE A 442 -2.42 10.21 0.00
CA PHE A 442 -3.76 10.77 -0.04
C PHE A 442 -4.47 10.51 -1.38
N TYR A 443 -5.67 9.94 -1.31
CA TYR A 443 -6.42 9.40 -2.46
C TYR A 443 -7.02 10.45 -3.40
N HIS A 444 -7.25 11.69 -2.94
CA HIS A 444 -8.04 12.65 -3.70
C HIS A 444 -7.41 12.97 -5.07
N TYR A 445 -8.20 12.86 -6.14
CA TYR A 445 -7.71 12.96 -7.52
C TYR A 445 -7.08 14.35 -7.83
N MET A 446 -7.66 15.44 -7.30
CA MET A 446 -7.08 16.80 -7.41
C MET A 446 -5.87 17.08 -6.49
N ALA A 447 -5.30 16.08 -5.82
CA ALA A 447 -4.20 16.29 -4.86
C ALA A 447 -2.79 15.79 -5.29
N PRO A 448 -2.40 15.78 -6.59
CA PRO A 448 -1.10 15.25 -6.99
C PRO A 448 0.07 16.08 -6.43
N HIS A 449 -0.10 17.40 -6.27
CA HIS A 449 0.82 18.29 -5.57
C HIS A 449 1.04 17.93 -4.09
N ILE A 450 -0.02 17.58 -3.34
CA ILE A 450 0.11 17.16 -1.93
C ILE A 450 0.89 15.84 -1.85
N ARG A 451 0.58 14.89 -2.74
CA ARG A 451 1.33 13.63 -2.82
C ARG A 451 2.80 13.87 -3.12
N THR A 452 3.11 14.77 -4.04
CA THR A 452 4.48 15.21 -4.35
C THR A 452 5.19 15.78 -3.12
N MET A 453 4.53 16.67 -2.38
CA MET A 453 5.08 17.24 -1.13
C MET A 453 5.36 16.14 -0.09
N HIS A 454 4.41 15.22 0.11
CA HIS A 454 4.55 14.11 1.05
C HIS A 454 5.69 13.16 0.66
N VAL A 455 5.79 12.75 -0.61
CA VAL A 455 6.87 11.90 -1.10
C VAL A 455 8.23 12.57 -0.90
N TRP A 456 8.35 13.86 -1.22
CA TRP A 456 9.60 14.58 -1.00
C TRP A 456 10.01 14.57 0.49
N VAL A 457 9.07 14.88 1.40
CA VAL A 457 9.32 14.82 2.85
C VAL A 457 9.76 13.42 3.29
N MET A 458 9.08 12.37 2.82
CA MET A 458 9.43 10.97 3.12
C MET A 458 10.87 10.64 2.71
N LEU A 459 11.31 11.09 1.53
CA LEU A 459 12.67 10.88 1.07
C LEU A 459 13.71 11.64 1.91
N GLN A 460 13.41 12.87 2.35
CA GLN A 460 14.31 13.60 3.25
C GLN A 460 14.42 12.93 4.62
N GLU A 461 13.31 12.50 5.20
CA GLU A 461 13.29 11.81 6.49
C GLU A 461 13.97 10.44 6.40
N ALA A 462 13.75 9.68 5.33
CA ALA A 462 14.44 8.40 5.10
C ALA A 462 15.96 8.60 5.04
N ARG A 463 16.42 9.65 4.34
CA ARG A 463 17.84 10.00 4.28
C ARG A 463 18.40 10.33 5.66
N GLN A 464 17.71 11.16 6.42
CA GLN A 464 18.13 11.54 7.76
C GLN A 464 18.14 10.36 8.73
N PHE A 465 17.12 9.50 8.67
CA PHE A 465 17.00 8.33 9.52
C PHE A 465 18.16 7.34 9.28
N ILE A 466 18.52 7.12 8.01
CA ILE A 466 19.69 6.33 7.63
C ILE A 466 20.99 6.99 8.15
N ASP A 467 21.15 8.31 7.97
CA ASP A 467 22.35 9.01 8.43
C ASP A 467 22.51 8.96 9.96
N GLN A 468 21.40 9.08 10.71
CA GLN A 468 21.38 8.96 12.17
C GLN A 468 21.74 7.55 12.62
N ALA A 469 21.20 6.52 11.97
CA ALA A 469 21.52 5.13 12.27
C ALA A 469 22.99 4.79 11.99
N MET A 470 23.58 5.36 10.93
CA MET A 470 25.00 5.18 10.62
C MET A 470 25.94 5.98 11.54
N ALA A 471 25.43 7.03 12.21
CA ALA A 471 26.18 7.80 13.21
C ALA A 471 26.11 7.15 14.60
N ASP A 472 25.07 6.38 14.89
CA ASP A 472 24.95 5.58 16.10
C ASP A 472 25.81 4.32 15.99
N SER A 473 26.80 4.17 16.88
CA SER A 473 27.75 3.07 16.81
C SER A 473 27.12 1.69 17.04
N GLU A 474 26.05 1.60 17.83
CA GLU A 474 25.39 0.33 18.12
C GLU A 474 24.53 -0.10 16.94
N VAL A 475 23.73 0.82 16.40
CA VAL A 475 22.88 0.55 15.22
C VAL A 475 23.74 0.30 13.99
N ALA A 476 24.79 1.11 13.75
CA ALA A 476 25.72 0.89 12.64
C ALA A 476 26.42 -0.47 12.73
N ALA A 477 26.76 -0.95 13.93
CA ALA A 477 27.35 -2.27 14.12
C ALA A 477 26.35 -3.39 13.78
N GLN A 478 25.07 -3.26 14.15
CA GLN A 478 24.03 -4.20 13.74
C GLN A 478 23.86 -4.27 12.22
N LEU A 479 23.99 -3.12 11.53
CA LEU A 479 23.95 -3.02 10.06
C LEU A 479 25.26 -3.46 9.37
N GLY A 480 26.25 -3.96 10.14
CA GLY A 480 27.54 -4.39 9.61
C GLY A 480 28.42 -3.24 9.11
N GLY A 481 28.16 -2.00 9.52
CA GLY A 481 28.86 -0.80 9.04
C GLY A 481 28.53 -0.41 7.60
N VAL A 482 27.58 -1.11 6.97
CA VAL A 482 27.16 -0.85 5.58
C VAL A 482 25.94 0.06 5.60
N ARG A 483 25.97 1.09 4.74
CA ARG A 483 24.84 2.01 4.59
C ARG A 483 23.64 1.26 3.98
N PRO A 484 22.46 1.28 4.62
CA PRO A 484 21.25 0.67 4.08
C PRO A 484 20.80 1.29 2.76
N SER A 485 20.38 0.45 1.81
CA SER A 485 19.72 0.90 0.57
C SER A 485 18.23 1.11 0.78
N LEU A 486 17.64 2.09 0.08
CA LEU A 486 16.21 2.39 0.20
C LEU A 486 15.37 1.44 -0.67
N LEU A 487 14.36 0.83 -0.04
CA LEU A 487 13.26 0.11 -0.67
C LEU A 487 11.96 0.84 -0.32
N PHE A 488 11.35 1.52 -1.29
CA PHE A 488 10.14 2.33 -1.07
C PHE A 488 8.94 1.64 -1.72
N CYS A 489 8.07 1.09 -0.89
CA CYS A 489 6.83 0.43 -1.26
C CYS A 489 5.59 1.24 -0.88
N GLY A 490 4.48 0.97 -1.55
CA GLY A 490 3.15 1.29 -1.04
C GLY A 490 2.17 1.78 -2.08
N ASP A 491 0.99 2.12 -1.59
CA ASP A 491 -0.07 2.76 -2.37
C ASP A 491 0.23 4.26 -2.48
N MET A 492 0.62 4.68 -3.67
CA MET A 492 0.96 6.06 -3.96
C MET A 492 -0.23 6.89 -4.42
N ASN A 493 -1.41 6.31 -4.64
CA ASN A 493 -2.59 7.02 -5.16
C ASN A 493 -2.26 7.96 -6.35
N SER A 494 -1.29 7.55 -7.17
CA SER A 494 -0.71 8.36 -8.25
C SER A 494 -0.63 7.50 -9.51
N ASP A 495 -1.72 7.50 -10.30
CA ASP A 495 -1.76 6.82 -11.59
C ASP A 495 -1.11 7.64 -12.71
N LEU A 496 -1.03 7.03 -13.89
CA LEU A 496 -0.42 7.60 -15.10
C LEU A 496 -1.45 7.96 -16.17
N ASN A 497 -2.75 7.93 -15.85
CA ASN A 497 -3.84 8.10 -16.82
C ASN A 497 -3.88 9.52 -17.40
N ASP A 498 -3.57 10.52 -16.56
CA ASP A 498 -3.55 11.93 -16.93
C ASP A 498 -2.14 12.49 -17.18
N GLY A 499 -1.14 11.60 -17.26
CA GLY A 499 0.28 11.94 -17.38
C GLY A 499 1.07 11.51 -16.13
N ILE A 500 2.39 11.72 -16.14
CA ILE A 500 3.25 11.35 -15.01
C ILE A 500 3.10 12.42 -13.90
N PRO A 501 2.59 12.06 -12.71
CA PRO A 501 2.45 13.00 -11.60
C PRO A 501 3.81 13.26 -10.93
N GLY A 502 3.93 14.40 -10.26
CA GLY A 502 5.17 14.90 -9.69
C GLY A 502 5.79 13.98 -8.63
N ALA A 503 4.96 13.21 -7.91
CA ALA A 503 5.43 12.18 -6.98
C ALA A 503 6.22 11.09 -7.70
N ILE A 504 5.71 10.61 -8.84
CA ILE A 504 6.34 9.56 -9.66
C ILE A 504 7.55 10.11 -10.41
N GLU A 505 7.43 11.32 -10.97
CA GLU A 505 8.54 12.00 -11.64
C GLU A 505 9.72 12.23 -10.68
N LEU A 506 9.45 12.73 -9.46
CA LEU A 506 10.48 12.95 -8.44
C LEU A 506 11.20 11.66 -8.04
N LEU A 507 10.47 10.54 -7.92
CA LEU A 507 11.06 9.24 -7.62
C LEU A 507 11.90 8.71 -8.78
N ALA A 508 11.42 8.86 -10.02
CA ALA A 508 12.07 8.31 -11.22
C ALA A 508 13.26 9.13 -11.72
N LYS A 509 13.20 10.46 -11.62
CA LYS A 509 14.23 11.39 -12.13
C LYS A 509 15.10 11.99 -11.05
N GLY A 510 14.67 11.90 -9.79
CA GLY A 510 15.35 12.50 -8.66
C GLY A 510 15.26 14.03 -8.60
N GLN A 511 14.57 14.66 -9.55
CA GLN A 511 14.39 16.12 -9.62
C GLN A 511 12.99 16.44 -10.12
N LEU A 512 12.44 17.56 -9.65
CA LEU A 512 11.17 18.09 -10.09
C LEU A 512 11.27 19.61 -10.24
N PRO A 513 11.05 20.18 -11.43
CA PRO A 513 11.19 21.61 -11.65
C PRO A 513 10.04 22.42 -11.02
N ALA A 514 10.30 23.70 -10.75
CA ALA A 514 9.32 24.60 -10.14
C ALA A 514 8.09 24.89 -11.02
N ASP A 515 8.17 24.69 -12.34
CA ASP A 515 7.07 24.89 -13.28
C ASP A 515 6.29 23.59 -13.60
N PHE A 516 6.56 22.50 -12.86
CA PHE A 516 5.88 21.23 -13.03
C PHE A 516 4.35 21.35 -12.87
N TRP A 517 3.60 20.57 -13.66
CA TRP A 517 2.17 20.79 -13.86
C TRP A 517 1.33 20.57 -12.59
N ASP A 518 1.71 19.59 -11.75
CA ASP A 518 1.04 19.28 -10.47
C ASP A 518 0.84 20.53 -9.60
N TRP A 519 1.81 21.44 -9.58
CA TRP A 519 1.79 22.60 -8.70
C TRP A 519 0.59 23.52 -8.90
N ARG A 520 -0.02 23.50 -10.10
CA ARG A 520 -1.23 24.26 -10.43
C ARG A 520 -2.42 23.81 -9.59
N TYR A 521 -2.46 22.55 -9.18
CA TYR A 521 -3.51 22.03 -8.32
C TYR A 521 -3.46 22.66 -6.92
N GLY A 522 -2.32 23.20 -6.45
CA GLY A 522 -2.23 23.84 -5.14
C GLY A 522 -3.11 25.09 -4.96
N ALA A 523 -3.23 25.92 -6.00
CA ALA A 523 -4.14 27.08 -5.97
C ALA A 523 -5.60 26.68 -6.21
N ALA A 524 -5.81 25.64 -7.02
CA ALA A 524 -7.14 25.14 -7.36
C ALA A 524 -7.73 24.23 -6.28
N PHE A 525 -6.90 23.67 -5.38
CA PHE A 525 -7.35 22.68 -4.41
C PHE A 525 -8.36 23.30 -3.45
N ARG A 526 -9.54 22.70 -3.42
CA ARG A 526 -10.61 23.00 -2.46
C ARG A 526 -11.03 21.68 -1.85
N TRP A 527 -11.16 21.66 -0.54
CA TRP A 527 -11.84 20.58 0.16
C TRP A 527 -13.34 20.80 -0.03
N GLU A 528 -14.06 19.87 -0.66
CA GLU A 528 -15.47 20.10 -0.97
C GLU A 528 -16.34 20.06 0.31
N LYS A 529 -17.36 20.92 0.38
CA LYS A 529 -18.33 20.89 1.50
C LYS A 529 -19.20 19.64 1.35
N GLY A 530 -19.09 18.70 2.29
CA GLY A 530 -19.81 17.41 2.25
C GLY A 530 -18.88 16.20 2.25
N GLU A 531 -17.59 16.37 1.91
CA GLU A 531 -16.53 15.40 2.24
C GLU A 531 -16.25 15.35 3.76
N GLU A 532 -16.95 16.18 4.54
CA GLU A 532 -17.02 16.12 6.00
C GLU A 532 -17.80 14.90 6.51
N ALA A 533 -18.54 14.17 5.64
CA ALA A 533 -19.40 13.04 6.02
C ALA A 533 -19.07 11.71 5.32
N SER A 534 -18.05 11.64 4.44
CA SER A 534 -17.55 10.37 3.90
C SER A 534 -16.49 9.72 4.80
N GLY A 535 -16.01 10.46 5.80
CA GLY A 535 -15.68 9.90 7.10
C GLY A 535 -16.60 10.54 8.13
N GLU A 536 -17.13 9.73 9.05
CA GLU A 536 -17.76 10.13 10.31
C GLU A 536 -19.29 10.37 10.24
N ASP A 537 -19.99 9.64 11.12
CA ASP A 537 -21.43 9.44 11.20
C ASP A 537 -22.29 10.72 11.10
N GLY A 538 -23.38 10.64 10.33
CA GLY A 538 -24.51 11.57 10.37
C GLY A 538 -25.78 10.90 9.82
N GLU A 539 -26.85 10.92 10.61
CA GLU A 539 -28.14 10.30 10.34
C GLU A 539 -28.79 10.74 9.00
N GLU A 540 -29.64 9.84 8.50
CA GLU A 540 -30.42 9.89 7.26
C GLU A 540 -31.05 11.26 6.93
N GLN A 541 -30.75 11.73 5.71
CA GLN A 541 -31.77 12.39 4.90
C GLN A 541 -31.61 11.95 3.43
N GLN A 542 -32.66 11.26 2.95
CA GLN A 542 -32.97 10.82 1.58
C GLN A 542 -32.01 11.27 0.47
N ALA A 543 -31.26 10.31 -0.08
CA ALA A 543 -30.55 10.43 -1.36
C ALA A 543 -31.02 9.35 -2.32
N ALA A 544 -32.19 9.58 -2.93
CA ALA A 544 -32.38 9.20 -4.33
C ALA A 544 -31.91 10.42 -5.14
N ASP A 545 -31.17 10.21 -6.23
CA ASP A 545 -30.70 11.22 -7.21
C ASP A 545 -29.24 11.72 -7.12
N ALA A 546 -28.28 10.88 -6.71
CA ALA A 546 -26.85 11.27 -6.59
C ALA A 546 -25.90 10.79 -7.73
N GLU A 547 -26.39 10.15 -8.79
CA GLU A 547 -25.55 9.85 -9.99
C GLU A 547 -25.42 11.02 -11.00
N PRO A 548 -26.37 11.97 -11.15
CA PRO A 548 -26.18 13.11 -12.06
C PRO A 548 -25.29 14.21 -11.49
N ALA A 549 -25.08 14.26 -10.17
CA ALA A 549 -24.49 15.43 -9.49
C ALA A 549 -22.97 15.55 -9.64
N ALA A 550 -22.22 14.44 -9.68
CA ALA A 550 -20.75 14.48 -9.84
C ALA A 550 -20.33 14.86 -11.26
N ALA A 551 -21.04 14.35 -12.28
CA ALA A 551 -20.86 14.77 -13.66
C ALA A 551 -21.36 16.20 -13.91
N ALA A 552 -22.45 16.62 -13.23
CA ALA A 552 -22.95 18.00 -13.28
C ALA A 552 -22.06 18.99 -12.51
N ALA A 553 -21.34 18.58 -11.46
CA ALA A 553 -20.37 19.41 -10.76
C ALA A 553 -19.09 19.60 -11.59
N ALA A 554 -18.62 18.54 -12.26
CA ALA A 554 -17.54 18.64 -13.25
C ALA A 554 -17.95 19.52 -14.45
N ALA A 555 -19.20 19.38 -14.94
CA ALA A 555 -19.75 20.23 -15.99
C ALA A 555 -20.04 21.67 -15.53
N ALA A 556 -20.41 21.89 -14.26
CA ALA A 556 -20.62 23.22 -13.69
C ALA A 556 -19.29 23.94 -13.40
N ALA A 557 -18.24 23.22 -13.04
CA ALA A 557 -16.87 23.74 -12.98
C ALA A 557 -16.33 24.08 -14.37
N ALA A 558 -16.73 23.34 -15.41
CA ALA A 558 -16.42 23.65 -16.80
C ALA A 558 -17.29 24.80 -17.37
N ALA A 559 -18.54 24.96 -16.93
CA ALA A 559 -19.48 25.98 -17.39
C ALA A 559 -19.34 27.32 -16.66
N ALA A 560 -18.80 27.33 -15.44
CA ALA A 560 -18.44 28.55 -14.73
C ALA A 560 -17.11 29.08 -15.27
N GLY A 561 -17.17 29.82 -16.38
CA GLY A 561 -16.04 30.58 -16.92
C GLY A 561 -15.44 31.50 -15.85
N ILE A 562 -14.33 31.07 -15.26
CA ILE A 562 -13.47 31.93 -14.46
C ILE A 562 -12.38 32.46 -15.39
N GLU A 563 -12.73 33.54 -16.11
CA GLU A 563 -11.75 34.57 -16.45
C GLU A 563 -11.31 35.26 -15.15
N GLN A 564 -10.49 34.58 -14.36
CA GLN A 564 -9.55 35.25 -13.46
C GLN A 564 -8.18 34.85 -13.95
N GLN A 565 -7.34 35.85 -14.21
CA GLN A 565 -5.89 35.66 -14.29
C GLN A 565 -5.44 35.04 -12.96
N GLN A 566 -5.50 33.71 -12.84
CA GLN A 566 -4.95 33.00 -11.70
C GLN A 566 -3.44 33.22 -11.76
N GLU A 567 -2.91 34.02 -10.83
CA GLU A 567 -1.48 34.06 -10.56
C GLU A 567 -1.00 32.62 -10.45
N LEU A 568 -0.05 32.23 -11.33
CA LEU A 568 0.62 30.94 -11.23
C LEU A 568 1.12 30.78 -9.80
N VAL A 569 0.68 29.72 -9.11
CA VAL A 569 1.36 29.27 -7.90
C VAL A 569 2.81 29.11 -8.29
N ALA A 570 3.69 29.85 -7.61
CA ALA A 570 5.12 29.61 -7.73
C ALA A 570 5.36 28.19 -7.19
N GLY A 571 5.49 27.23 -8.09
CA GLY A 571 5.83 25.87 -7.73
C GLY A 571 7.24 25.82 -7.15
N VAL A 572 7.61 24.65 -6.65
CA VAL A 572 8.85 24.46 -5.90
C VAL A 572 9.72 23.49 -6.65
N GLU A 573 10.99 23.87 -6.85
CA GLU A 573 12.00 22.96 -7.35
C GLU A 573 12.39 21.99 -6.24
N LEU A 574 12.25 20.69 -6.49
CA LEU A 574 12.53 19.64 -5.52
C LEU A 574 13.60 18.70 -6.05
N SER A 575 14.43 18.18 -5.14
CA SER A 575 15.39 17.13 -5.43
C SER A 575 15.26 15.99 -4.42
N SER A 576 15.39 14.78 -4.92
CA SER A 576 15.48 13.56 -4.12
C SER A 576 16.94 13.32 -3.70
N PRO A 577 17.20 12.92 -2.45
CA PRO A 577 18.52 12.46 -2.02
C PRO A 577 18.83 11.02 -2.48
N PHE A 578 17.89 10.38 -3.19
CA PHE A 578 18.00 9.01 -3.71
C PHE A 578 17.78 8.99 -5.23
N GLN A 579 18.46 8.07 -5.89
CA GLN A 579 18.16 7.67 -7.27
C GLN A 579 17.40 6.35 -7.21
N LEU A 580 16.15 6.33 -7.65
CA LEU A 580 15.28 5.15 -7.54
C LEU A 580 14.72 4.79 -8.92
N VAL A 581 14.38 3.52 -9.08
CA VAL A 581 13.64 3.02 -10.23
C VAL A 581 12.47 2.17 -9.76
N ALA A 582 11.34 2.25 -10.47
CA ALA A 582 10.21 1.37 -10.24
C ALA A 582 10.54 -0.04 -10.75
N ALA A 583 10.20 -1.07 -9.98
CA ALA A 583 10.50 -2.47 -10.31
C ALA A 583 9.88 -2.94 -11.63
N ASP A 584 8.68 -2.46 -11.94
CA ASP A 584 8.00 -2.75 -13.19
C ASP A 584 8.40 -1.80 -14.33
N GLY A 585 9.25 -0.81 -14.07
CA GLY A 585 9.59 0.25 -15.01
C GLY A 585 8.40 1.08 -15.47
N LEU A 586 7.35 1.22 -14.63
CA LEU A 586 6.11 1.94 -14.93
C LEU A 586 5.36 1.35 -16.15
N ARG A 587 5.44 0.03 -16.33
CA ARG A 587 4.77 -0.70 -17.43
C ARG A 587 3.45 -1.33 -17.01
N THR A 588 3.22 -1.49 -15.71
CA THR A 588 2.00 -2.10 -15.20
C THR A 588 0.78 -1.27 -15.59
N PRO A 589 -0.25 -1.85 -16.23
CA PRO A 589 -1.41 -1.08 -16.65
C PRO A 589 -2.26 -0.61 -15.47
N PHE A 590 -2.43 -1.46 -14.45
CA PHE A 590 -3.18 -1.13 -13.25
C PHE A 590 -2.83 -2.07 -12.10
N THR A 591 -3.05 -1.58 -10.88
CA THR A 591 -3.03 -2.38 -9.65
C THR A 591 -4.34 -2.25 -8.89
N ASN A 592 -5.09 -1.16 -9.07
CA ASN A 592 -6.47 -0.99 -8.61
C ASN A 592 -7.45 -1.17 -9.78
N HIS A 593 -8.55 -1.91 -9.56
CA HIS A 593 -9.57 -2.12 -10.58
C HIS A 593 -11.00 -2.20 -10.00
N VAL A 594 -11.69 -1.06 -10.00
CA VAL A 594 -13.08 -0.95 -9.54
C VAL A 594 -13.99 -0.47 -10.67
N LYS A 595 -15.30 -0.49 -10.45
CA LYS A 595 -16.24 0.06 -11.43
C LYS A 595 -16.04 1.57 -11.56
N GLY A 596 -15.70 2.05 -12.75
CA GLY A 596 -15.52 3.47 -13.04
C GLY A 596 -14.10 4.01 -12.80
N TYR A 597 -13.19 3.22 -12.26
CA TYR A 597 -11.79 3.61 -12.09
C TYR A 597 -10.82 2.42 -12.24
N GLN A 598 -9.71 2.67 -12.91
CA GLN A 598 -8.62 1.72 -13.07
C GLN A 598 -7.30 2.50 -13.17
N GLY A 599 -6.28 2.08 -12.42
CA GLY A 599 -5.01 2.78 -12.42
C GLY A 599 -3.89 2.01 -11.73
N LEU A 600 -2.65 2.34 -12.10
CA LEU A 600 -1.45 1.89 -11.40
C LEU A 600 -1.25 2.78 -10.17
N LEU A 601 -1.50 2.23 -8.98
CA LEU A 601 -1.42 2.96 -7.72
C LEU A 601 -0.33 2.43 -6.79
N ASP A 602 0.03 1.15 -6.93
CA ASP A 602 0.91 0.43 -6.01
C ASP A 602 2.28 0.22 -6.66
N TYR A 603 3.34 0.60 -5.94
CA TYR A 603 4.68 0.60 -6.49
C TYR A 603 5.71 -0.03 -5.55
N ILE A 604 6.75 -0.62 -6.15
CA ILE A 604 8.01 -0.98 -5.48
C ILE A 604 9.13 -0.20 -6.15
N TRP A 605 9.75 0.70 -5.41
CA TRP A 605 10.91 1.48 -5.84
C TRP A 605 12.15 1.01 -5.10
N PHE A 606 13.27 0.90 -5.81
CA PHE A 606 14.53 0.49 -5.22
C PHE A 606 15.71 1.26 -5.80
N ASP A 607 16.83 1.24 -5.08
CA ASP A 607 18.10 1.81 -5.52
C ASP A 607 18.77 0.90 -6.59
N PRO A 608 18.85 1.34 -7.86
CA PRO A 608 19.41 0.53 -8.95
C PRO A 608 20.92 0.29 -8.81
N ALA A 609 21.63 1.05 -7.97
CA ALA A 609 23.03 0.79 -7.65
C ALA A 609 23.19 -0.37 -6.68
N ALA A 610 22.16 -0.69 -5.89
CA ALA A 610 22.19 -1.75 -4.89
C ALA A 610 21.53 -3.06 -5.36
N MET A 611 20.49 -2.94 -6.18
CA MET A 611 19.66 -4.06 -6.60
C MET A 611 19.34 -4.03 -8.10
N ASP A 612 18.85 -5.15 -8.60
CA ASP A 612 18.26 -5.33 -9.92
C ASP A 612 17.02 -6.23 -9.84
N VAL A 613 16.17 -6.18 -10.86
CA VAL A 613 14.98 -7.04 -10.95
C VAL A 613 15.40 -8.36 -11.57
N GLU A 614 15.32 -9.45 -10.80
CA GLU A 614 15.55 -10.80 -11.31
C GLU A 614 14.27 -11.32 -11.97
N ARG A 615 13.12 -11.11 -11.32
CA ARG A 615 11.85 -11.65 -11.80
C ARG A 615 10.66 -10.82 -11.35
N GLU A 616 9.73 -10.63 -12.27
CA GLU A 616 8.38 -10.13 -12.02
C GLU A 616 7.42 -11.31 -11.84
N VAL A 617 6.55 -11.27 -10.82
CA VAL A 617 5.42 -12.20 -10.69
C VAL A 617 4.19 -11.50 -11.28
N PRO A 618 3.82 -11.81 -12.54
CA PRO A 618 2.90 -11.01 -13.33
C PRO A 618 1.54 -10.90 -12.66
N LEU A 619 0.93 -9.73 -12.83
CA LEU A 619 -0.45 -9.48 -12.41
C LEU A 619 -1.44 -10.23 -13.29
N GLN A 620 -2.61 -10.53 -12.74
CA GLN A 620 -3.69 -11.17 -13.47
C GLN A 620 -4.25 -10.26 -14.57
N SER A 621 -4.52 -10.82 -15.75
CA SER A 621 -5.20 -10.12 -16.85
C SER A 621 -6.67 -9.85 -16.51
N LEU A 622 -7.29 -8.89 -17.20
CA LEU A 622 -8.74 -8.61 -17.03
C LEU A 622 -9.63 -9.85 -17.21
N GLU A 623 -9.24 -10.75 -18.12
CA GLU A 623 -9.94 -12.03 -18.33
C GLU A 623 -9.83 -12.92 -17.09
N GLN A 624 -8.65 -13.00 -16.48
CA GLN A 624 -8.41 -13.79 -15.27
C GLN A 624 -9.10 -13.20 -14.03
N LEU A 625 -9.29 -11.87 -13.98
CA LEU A 625 -10.05 -11.23 -12.90
C LEU A 625 -11.55 -11.55 -12.97
N GLY A 626 -12.08 -11.75 -14.19
CA GLY A 626 -13.50 -12.08 -14.42
C GLY A 626 -14.48 -10.95 -14.07
N GLY A 627 -13.99 -9.72 -13.82
CA GLY A 627 -14.79 -8.55 -13.46
C GLY A 627 -14.03 -7.54 -12.61
N TYR A 628 -14.77 -6.61 -12.00
CA TYR A 628 -14.25 -5.63 -11.06
C TYR A 628 -13.90 -6.25 -9.71
N LEU A 629 -13.11 -5.53 -8.92
CA LEU A 629 -12.62 -5.93 -7.60
C LEU A 629 -13.26 -5.05 -6.48
N PRO A 630 -13.40 -5.59 -5.24
CA PRO A 630 -13.18 -6.99 -4.86
C PRO A 630 -14.30 -7.88 -5.42
N ASN A 631 -14.07 -9.18 -5.47
CA ASN A 631 -15.09 -10.14 -5.89
C ASN A 631 -14.96 -11.46 -5.12
N GLN A 632 -15.69 -12.50 -5.56
CA GLN A 632 -15.68 -13.78 -4.85
C GLN A 632 -14.30 -14.43 -4.75
N HIS A 633 -13.39 -14.19 -5.71
CA HIS A 633 -12.05 -14.76 -5.73
C HIS A 633 -10.99 -13.81 -5.16
N PHE A 634 -11.16 -12.50 -5.35
CA PHE A 634 -10.18 -11.47 -5.01
C PHE A 634 -10.66 -10.63 -3.82
N PRO A 635 -9.92 -10.62 -2.69
CA PRO A 635 -10.41 -10.06 -1.43
C PRO A 635 -10.13 -8.56 -1.23
N SER A 636 -9.47 -7.91 -2.18
CA SER A 636 -9.17 -6.47 -2.20
C SER A 636 -9.55 -5.89 -3.56
N ASP A 637 -9.77 -4.59 -3.63
CA ASP A 637 -9.88 -3.83 -4.88
C ASP A 637 -8.52 -3.58 -5.55
N HIS A 638 -7.44 -3.84 -4.83
CA HIS A 638 -6.07 -3.85 -5.35
C HIS A 638 -5.57 -5.27 -5.61
N LEU A 639 -4.55 -5.38 -6.46
CA LEU A 639 -3.77 -6.59 -6.70
C LEU A 639 -2.41 -6.49 -6.02
N PRO A 640 -1.90 -7.57 -5.39
CA PRO A 640 -0.58 -7.55 -4.78
C PRO A 640 0.50 -7.44 -5.86
N VAL A 641 1.43 -6.50 -5.71
CA VAL A 641 2.60 -6.33 -6.58
C VAL A 641 3.77 -7.12 -6.00
N VAL A 642 4.38 -7.99 -6.80
CA VAL A 642 5.35 -8.99 -6.31
C VAL A 642 6.54 -9.09 -7.26
N PHE A 643 7.74 -8.87 -6.72
CA PHE A 643 9.00 -8.94 -7.46
C PHE A 643 10.06 -9.70 -6.67
N ASP A 644 10.85 -10.50 -7.37
CA ASP A 644 12.14 -10.96 -6.87
C ASP A 644 13.20 -9.95 -7.31
N LEU A 645 13.71 -9.20 -6.34
CA LEU A 645 14.89 -8.36 -6.51
C LEU A 645 16.13 -9.18 -6.22
N ARG A 646 17.26 -8.79 -6.79
CA ARG A 646 18.57 -9.38 -6.53
C ARG A 646 19.47 -8.29 -5.98
N PHE A 647 20.18 -8.59 -4.89
CA PHE A 647 21.27 -7.73 -4.43
C PHE A 647 22.47 -7.87 -5.38
N ARG A 648 23.02 -6.74 -5.83
CA ARG A 648 24.26 -6.72 -6.62
C ARG A 648 25.45 -7.17 -5.76
N ALA A 649 26.50 -7.69 -6.40
CA ALA A 649 27.79 -7.88 -5.72
C ALA A 649 28.44 -6.52 -5.36
N ALA A 650 29.45 -6.49 -4.48
CA ALA A 650 30.02 -5.20 -4.01
C ALA A 650 30.71 -4.44 -5.16
N ASP A 651 31.47 -5.18 -5.95
CA ASP A 651 32.14 -4.81 -7.18
C ASP A 651 31.17 -4.37 -8.31
N GLU A 652 30.02 -5.02 -8.43
CA GLU A 652 28.95 -4.61 -9.34
C GLU A 652 28.25 -3.32 -8.87
N ALA A 653 28.03 -3.19 -7.56
CA ALA A 653 27.38 -2.02 -6.97
C ALA A 653 28.23 -0.75 -7.13
N ASP A 654 29.55 -0.84 -6.96
CA ASP A 654 30.48 0.28 -7.18
C ASP A 654 30.45 0.76 -8.63
N SER A 655 30.45 -0.18 -9.59
CA SER A 655 30.38 0.12 -11.03
C SER A 655 29.03 0.75 -11.40
N ALA A 656 27.93 0.21 -10.87
CA ALA A 656 26.58 0.73 -11.08
C ALA A 656 26.39 2.13 -10.47
N ALA A 657 26.92 2.37 -9.26
CA ALA A 657 26.89 3.68 -8.61
C ALA A 657 27.64 4.74 -9.44
N GLN A 658 28.80 4.38 -10.00
CA GLN A 658 29.57 5.27 -10.90
C GLN A 658 28.80 5.58 -12.18
N ALA A 659 28.15 4.57 -12.79
CA ALA A 659 27.33 4.76 -13.98
C ALA A 659 26.10 5.63 -13.71
N ALA A 660 25.40 5.41 -12.58
CA ALA A 660 24.26 6.21 -12.16
C ALA A 660 24.65 7.67 -11.87
N ALA A 661 25.78 7.90 -11.21
CA ALA A 661 26.31 9.24 -10.96
C ALA A 661 26.67 9.97 -12.28
N ALA A 662 27.25 9.27 -13.25
CA ALA A 662 27.55 9.81 -14.57
C ALA A 662 26.28 10.18 -15.35
N ALA A 663 25.24 9.33 -15.29
CA ALA A 663 23.94 9.61 -15.92
C ALA A 663 23.24 10.82 -15.28
N ALA A 664 23.26 10.93 -13.95
CA ALA A 664 22.70 12.07 -13.22
C ALA A 664 23.44 13.39 -13.55
N ALA A 665 24.77 13.35 -13.67
CA ALA A 665 25.57 14.51 -14.07
C ALA A 665 25.28 14.95 -15.53
N ALA A 666 25.06 13.99 -16.43
CA ALA A 666 24.67 14.27 -17.81
C ALA A 666 23.27 14.92 -17.91
N ALA A 667 22.32 14.49 -17.06
CA ALA A 667 20.99 15.09 -17.00
C ALA A 667 21.00 16.52 -16.43
N ALA A 668 21.83 16.80 -15.43
CA ALA A 668 21.97 18.14 -14.83
C ALA A 668 22.72 19.16 -15.72
N GLY A 669 23.52 18.71 -16.69
CA GLY A 669 24.36 19.56 -17.53
C GLY A 669 23.66 20.30 -18.67
N ASN A 670 22.38 20.03 -18.94
CA ASN A 670 21.67 20.57 -20.12
C ASN A 670 20.85 21.86 -19.85
N GLY A 671 21.03 22.49 -18.69
CA GLY A 671 20.19 23.62 -18.23
C GLY A 671 20.76 25.03 -18.38
N ASN A 672 21.96 25.26 -18.93
CA ASN A 672 22.56 26.60 -18.96
C ASN A 672 23.08 27.02 -20.34
N GLY A 673 22.42 28.02 -20.95
CA GLY A 673 22.85 28.63 -22.22
C GLY A 673 22.21 29.99 -22.49
N HIS A 674 22.38 30.95 -21.56
CA HIS A 674 22.16 32.37 -21.86
C HIS A 674 23.34 32.96 -22.66
N ALA A 675 22.99 33.94 -23.50
CA ALA A 675 23.80 34.62 -24.50
C ALA A 675 25.18 35.14 -24.04
N ALA A 676 26.19 34.99 -24.89
CA ALA A 676 27.40 35.80 -24.86
C ALA A 676 27.80 36.21 -26.29
N GLY A 677 27.88 37.52 -26.52
CA GLY A 677 28.29 38.14 -27.79
C GLY A 677 29.80 38.09 -28.05
N PRO A 678 30.25 38.61 -29.21
CA PRO A 678 31.53 38.25 -29.82
C PRO A 678 32.67 39.21 -29.45
N ALA A 679 33.89 38.68 -29.31
CA ALA A 679 35.13 39.46 -29.27
C ALA A 679 36.31 38.60 -29.80
N PRO A 680 37.49 39.18 -30.14
CA PRO A 680 37.88 39.36 -31.53
C PRO A 680 39.08 38.52 -31.97
N ARG A 681 39.29 38.51 -33.28
CA ARG A 681 40.39 37.88 -34.00
C ARG A 681 41.75 38.50 -33.63
N SER A 682 42.77 37.66 -33.45
CA SER A 682 44.16 38.01 -33.69
C SER A 682 44.80 36.99 -34.63
N ASN A 683 45.64 37.51 -35.50
CA ASN A 683 46.02 36.98 -36.81
C ASN A 683 47.56 36.85 -36.82
N GLY A 684 48.07 35.85 -37.55
CA GLY A 684 49.49 35.75 -37.94
C GLY A 684 49.99 34.31 -37.87
N GLY A 685 50.49 33.69 -38.94
CA GLY A 685 50.71 34.13 -40.31
C GLY A 685 51.76 33.26 -40.99
N GLY A 686 51.48 32.85 -42.24
CA GLY A 686 52.43 32.43 -43.29
C GLY A 686 52.98 30.99 -43.19
N GLY A 687 53.03 30.15 -44.24
CA GLY A 687 52.71 30.20 -45.68
C GLY A 687 53.24 28.87 -46.29
N GLY A 688 52.84 28.34 -47.45
CA GLY A 688 51.83 28.68 -48.45
C GLY A 688 51.73 27.55 -49.51
N SER A 689 50.67 27.63 -50.35
CA SER A 689 50.49 27.08 -51.71
C SER A 689 50.54 25.54 -51.91
N SER A 690 49.64 24.84 -52.61
CA SER A 690 48.68 25.18 -53.65
C SER A 690 47.69 24.02 -53.89
N SER A 691 46.46 24.39 -54.30
CA SER A 691 45.53 23.71 -55.21
C SER A 691 44.46 22.69 -54.71
N ASN A 692 43.22 23.12 -54.95
CA ASN A 692 41.98 22.39 -55.28
C ASN A 692 41.28 21.48 -54.25
N GLY A 693 40.46 22.09 -53.40
CA GLY A 693 39.02 22.23 -53.70
C GLY A 693 38.18 20.96 -53.88
N GLY A 694 38.02 20.18 -52.80
CA GLY A 694 36.93 19.22 -52.64
C GLY A 694 36.70 18.96 -51.15
N VAL A 695 35.73 19.65 -50.54
CA VAL A 695 35.34 19.38 -49.15
C VAL A 695 34.39 18.18 -49.15
N PRO A 696 34.72 17.07 -48.47
CA PRO A 696 33.85 15.92 -48.31
C PRO A 696 32.71 16.25 -47.33
N GLY A 697 31.51 15.76 -47.64
CA GLY A 697 30.30 15.99 -46.85
C GLY A 697 30.39 15.49 -45.41
N LYS A 698 29.78 16.24 -44.50
CA LYS A 698 29.44 15.76 -43.16
C LYS A 698 28.28 14.77 -43.27
N GLY A 699 28.60 13.49 -43.42
CA GLY A 699 27.72 12.39 -43.03
C GLY A 699 27.89 12.16 -41.53
N GLY A 700 26.95 12.66 -40.73
CA GLY A 700 26.72 12.19 -39.36
C GLY A 700 25.63 11.12 -39.44
N ASP A 701 25.91 9.95 -38.89
CA ASP A 701 25.06 8.77 -38.88
C ASP A 701 23.74 9.04 -38.11
N THR A 702 22.67 9.40 -38.83
CA THR A 702 21.32 9.60 -38.27
C THR A 702 20.53 8.31 -38.38
N THR A 703 20.72 7.39 -37.44
CA THR A 703 19.85 6.22 -37.30
C THR A 703 18.57 6.63 -36.56
N THR A 704 17.43 6.47 -37.22
CA THR A 704 16.10 6.67 -36.62
C THR A 704 15.91 5.73 -35.44
N ARG A 705 15.45 6.25 -34.30
CA ARG A 705 15.19 5.44 -33.11
C ARG A 705 13.83 4.75 -33.24
N LEU A 706 13.77 3.44 -33.02
CA LEU A 706 12.54 2.67 -32.87
C LEU A 706 12.28 2.43 -31.38
N LEU A 707 11.14 2.91 -30.86
CA LEU A 707 10.72 2.72 -29.47
C LEU A 707 9.32 2.13 -29.43
N PRO A 708 8.91 1.37 -28.41
CA PRO A 708 7.52 0.99 -28.25
C PRO A 708 6.66 2.25 -27.99
N ALA A 709 5.42 2.27 -28.49
CA ALA A 709 4.43 3.32 -28.23
C ALA A 709 3.81 3.17 -26.82
N ALA A 710 4.67 3.07 -25.80
CA ALA A 710 4.31 2.91 -24.40
C ALA A 710 4.23 4.27 -23.70
N MET A 711 3.40 4.39 -22.67
CA MET A 711 3.13 5.67 -21.99
C MET A 711 4.39 6.32 -21.37
N HIS A 712 5.35 5.52 -20.91
CA HIS A 712 6.63 6.04 -20.38
C HIS A 712 7.51 6.72 -21.45
N HIS A 713 7.22 6.50 -22.74
CA HIS A 713 7.92 7.14 -23.85
C HIS A 713 7.24 8.42 -24.38
N VAL A 714 6.13 8.84 -23.77
CA VAL A 714 5.43 10.08 -24.15
C VAL A 714 6.36 11.28 -23.96
N GLY A 715 7.23 11.27 -22.93
CA GLY A 715 8.23 12.31 -22.71
C GLY A 715 9.16 12.50 -23.92
N GLU A 716 9.75 11.43 -24.45
CA GLU A 716 10.61 11.51 -25.64
C GLU A 716 9.85 12.00 -26.88
N ALA A 717 8.59 11.59 -27.03
CA ALA A 717 7.74 12.09 -28.12
C ALA A 717 7.47 13.59 -27.99
N VAL A 718 7.17 14.07 -26.78
CA VAL A 718 6.92 15.49 -26.50
C VAL A 718 8.20 16.30 -26.75
N GLU A 719 9.35 15.84 -26.27
CA GLU A 719 10.63 16.51 -26.51
C GLU A 719 10.94 16.67 -28.00
N ALA A 720 10.77 15.61 -28.78
CA ALA A 720 10.96 15.65 -30.23
C ALA A 720 9.96 16.60 -30.91
N ALA A 721 8.70 16.59 -30.49
CA ALA A 721 7.68 17.53 -30.99
C ALA A 721 8.03 18.99 -30.65
N VAL A 722 8.53 19.27 -29.45
CA VAL A 722 9.01 20.60 -29.02
C VAL A 722 10.20 21.06 -29.86
N ARG A 723 11.11 20.15 -30.23
CA ARG A 723 12.23 20.43 -31.15
C ARG A 723 11.77 20.60 -32.61
N GLY A 724 10.49 20.39 -32.89
CA GLY A 724 9.91 20.49 -34.24
C GLY A 724 10.29 19.32 -35.15
N GLU A 725 10.74 18.21 -34.57
CA GLU A 725 11.12 17.00 -35.30
C GLU A 725 9.88 16.22 -35.75
N VAL A 726 10.08 15.28 -36.69
CA VAL A 726 9.02 14.40 -37.19
C VAL A 726 9.08 13.05 -36.48
N LEU A 727 7.91 12.60 -36.06
CA LEU A 727 7.66 11.36 -35.35
C LEU A 727 6.79 10.45 -36.18
N ALA A 728 6.95 9.14 -36.06
CA ALA A 728 5.91 8.19 -36.47
C ALA A 728 5.20 7.66 -35.22
N VAL A 729 3.87 7.72 -35.20
CA VAL A 729 3.04 7.37 -34.04
C VAL A 729 1.86 6.49 -34.44
N PRO A 730 1.43 5.53 -33.61
CA PRO A 730 0.21 4.78 -33.87
C PRO A 730 -1.02 5.66 -33.62
N THR A 731 -2.07 5.43 -34.41
CA THR A 731 -3.41 5.97 -34.15
C THR A 731 -4.41 4.83 -34.07
N ASP A 732 -5.67 5.12 -33.74
CA ASP A 732 -6.77 4.15 -33.75
C ASP A 732 -7.21 3.71 -35.18
N THR A 733 -6.54 4.20 -36.24
CA THR A 733 -6.78 3.70 -37.61
C THR A 733 -5.51 3.26 -38.34
N LEU A 734 -4.56 4.17 -38.51
CA LEU A 734 -3.33 3.94 -39.28
C LEU A 734 -2.15 4.56 -38.54
N TYR A 735 -0.93 4.08 -38.80
CA TYR A 735 0.25 4.82 -38.39
C TYR A 735 0.27 6.20 -39.05
N GLY A 736 0.76 7.20 -38.32
CA GLY A 736 0.85 8.57 -38.79
C GLY A 736 2.22 9.18 -38.61
N LEU A 737 2.64 10.00 -39.57
CA LEU A 737 3.73 10.96 -39.38
C LEU A 737 3.17 12.21 -38.71
N ALA A 738 3.81 12.61 -37.62
CA ALA A 738 3.40 13.71 -36.76
C ALA A 738 4.55 14.68 -36.49
N CYS A 739 4.25 15.97 -36.35
CA CYS A 739 5.15 16.97 -35.79
C CYS A 739 4.34 18.05 -35.08
N CYS A 740 4.98 18.95 -34.33
CA CYS A 740 4.28 20.11 -33.79
C CYS A 740 3.62 20.93 -34.92
N ALA A 741 2.31 21.17 -34.83
CA ALA A 741 1.54 21.87 -35.87
C ALA A 741 1.89 23.35 -35.98
N ASN A 742 2.54 23.91 -34.95
CA ASN A 742 3.05 25.28 -34.93
C ASN A 742 4.53 25.39 -35.33
N SER A 743 5.15 24.27 -35.75
CA SER A 743 6.55 24.24 -36.20
C SER A 743 6.64 24.32 -37.72
N SER A 744 6.99 25.49 -38.26
CA SER A 744 7.26 25.64 -39.69
C SER A 744 8.31 24.65 -40.23
N PRO A 745 9.45 24.41 -39.54
CA PRO A 745 10.42 23.40 -39.98
C PRO A 745 9.82 21.98 -40.04
N GLY A 746 9.11 21.55 -38.99
CA GLY A 746 8.51 20.23 -38.92
C GLY A 746 7.45 20.01 -40.01
N VAL A 747 6.58 20.99 -40.21
CA VAL A 747 5.53 20.93 -41.25
C VAL A 747 6.14 20.83 -42.65
N ARG A 748 7.16 21.64 -42.96
CA ARG A 748 7.90 21.55 -44.24
C ARG A 748 8.58 20.19 -44.40
N HIS A 749 9.13 19.64 -43.32
CA HIS A 749 9.76 18.32 -43.33
C HIS A 749 8.76 17.21 -43.63
N ILE A 750 7.55 17.23 -43.07
CA ILE A 750 6.48 16.29 -43.40
C ILE A 750 6.09 16.38 -44.89
N TYR A 751 5.92 17.59 -45.44
CA TYR A 751 5.60 17.77 -46.87
C TYR A 751 6.70 17.21 -47.78
N ALA A 752 7.97 17.53 -47.48
CA ALA A 752 9.13 17.06 -48.24
C ALA A 752 9.26 15.53 -48.19
N SER A 753 9.13 14.94 -47.00
CA SER A 753 9.31 13.51 -46.76
C SER A 753 8.26 12.66 -47.49
N LYS A 754 7.04 13.18 -47.64
CA LYS A 754 5.95 12.48 -48.35
C LYS A 754 5.93 12.69 -49.85
N ARG A 755 6.89 13.43 -50.42
CA ARG A 755 6.89 13.93 -51.83
C ARG A 755 5.52 14.52 -52.20
N ARG A 756 4.93 15.24 -51.24
CA ARG A 756 3.56 15.73 -51.34
C ARG A 756 3.64 17.08 -52.02
N GLY A 757 2.90 17.28 -53.12
CA GLY A 757 2.68 18.63 -53.62
C GLY A 757 1.93 19.45 -52.57
N ASP A 758 2.24 20.74 -52.46
CA ASP A 758 1.72 21.68 -51.45
C ASP A 758 0.19 21.74 -51.36
N HIS A 759 -0.51 21.15 -52.33
CA HIS A 759 -1.98 21.17 -52.46
C HIS A 759 -2.74 20.08 -51.68
N LYS A 760 -2.08 19.11 -51.03
CA LYS A 760 -2.80 18.09 -50.23
C LYS A 760 -2.74 18.43 -48.72
N PRO A 761 -3.87 18.78 -48.07
CA PRO A 761 -3.85 19.26 -46.69
C PRO A 761 -3.49 18.18 -45.66
N LEU A 762 -2.81 18.57 -44.59
CA LEU A 762 -2.58 17.83 -43.36
C LEU A 762 -3.77 18.02 -42.40
N ALA A 763 -4.11 16.97 -41.64
CA ALA A 763 -4.96 17.11 -40.48
C ALA A 763 -4.11 17.52 -39.27
N ILE A 764 -4.75 17.87 -38.17
CA ILE A 764 -4.13 18.00 -36.87
C ILE A 764 -4.75 17.00 -35.89
N ALA A 765 -3.94 16.50 -34.96
CA ALA A 765 -4.38 15.74 -33.81
C ALA A 765 -4.35 16.63 -32.56
N VAL A 766 -5.41 16.55 -31.75
CA VAL A 766 -5.51 17.18 -30.43
C VAL A 766 -5.89 16.13 -29.38
N ALA A 767 -5.80 16.48 -28.09
CA ALA A 767 -5.96 15.50 -27.01
C ALA A 767 -7.44 15.28 -26.65
N ASP A 768 -8.20 16.37 -26.55
CA ASP A 768 -9.53 16.41 -25.96
C ASP A 768 -10.47 17.32 -26.78
N VAL A 769 -11.79 17.16 -26.63
CA VAL A 769 -12.81 17.83 -27.47
C VAL A 769 -12.75 19.35 -27.32
N GLU A 770 -12.42 19.80 -26.12
CA GLU A 770 -12.26 21.20 -25.73
C GLU A 770 -11.14 21.89 -26.50
N ASP A 771 -10.16 21.14 -27.05
CA ASP A 771 -9.10 21.69 -27.89
C ASP A 771 -9.57 22.01 -29.31
N VAL A 772 -10.65 21.40 -29.79
CA VAL A 772 -11.12 21.53 -31.18
C VAL A 772 -11.43 23.00 -31.50
N GLN A 773 -12.10 23.69 -30.58
CA GLN A 773 -12.50 25.10 -30.73
C GLN A 773 -11.31 26.09 -30.81
N ARG A 774 -10.11 25.65 -30.41
CA ARG A 774 -8.88 26.45 -30.51
C ARG A 774 -8.38 26.57 -31.94
N TYR A 775 -8.75 25.60 -32.79
CA TYR A 775 -8.26 25.50 -34.17
C TYR A 775 -9.37 25.62 -35.22
N GLY A 776 -10.59 25.17 -34.91
CA GLY A 776 -11.74 25.21 -35.79
C GLY A 776 -12.92 25.98 -35.20
N GLU A 777 -13.76 26.57 -36.06
CA GLU A 777 -15.04 27.15 -35.67
C GLU A 777 -16.05 26.03 -35.35
N VAL A 778 -16.64 26.08 -34.16
CA VAL A 778 -17.55 25.04 -33.63
C VAL A 778 -18.88 25.59 -33.14
N GLN A 779 -19.04 26.92 -33.06
CA GLN A 779 -20.20 27.59 -32.45
C GLN A 779 -21.52 27.31 -33.19
N HIS A 780 -21.45 26.89 -34.46
CA HIS A 780 -22.61 26.52 -35.26
C HIS A 780 -22.99 25.03 -35.15
N LEU A 781 -22.20 24.23 -34.44
CA LEU A 781 -22.46 22.80 -34.29
C LEU A 781 -23.50 22.57 -33.17
N PRO A 782 -24.36 21.55 -33.29
CA PRO A 782 -25.25 21.14 -32.21
C PRO A 782 -24.48 20.72 -30.94
N ASP A 783 -25.03 21.04 -29.77
CA ASP A 783 -24.47 20.63 -28.47
C ASP A 783 -24.32 19.11 -28.37
N GLY A 784 -23.20 18.64 -27.83
CA GLY A 784 -22.88 17.22 -27.65
C GLY A 784 -22.39 16.49 -28.91
N LEU A 785 -22.43 17.13 -30.09
CA LEU A 785 -22.07 16.46 -31.34
C LEU A 785 -20.60 16.04 -31.37
N LEU A 786 -19.70 16.88 -30.84
CA LEU A 786 -18.26 16.62 -30.89
C LEU A 786 -17.90 15.44 -29.98
N GLU A 787 -18.48 15.38 -28.80
CA GLU A 787 -18.31 14.35 -27.78
C GLU A 787 -18.82 12.97 -28.25
N GLU A 788 -19.80 12.95 -29.15
CA GLU A 788 -20.31 11.71 -29.73
C GLU A 788 -19.54 11.22 -30.95
N LEU A 789 -18.87 12.13 -31.66
CA LEU A 789 -18.01 11.84 -32.82
C LEU A 789 -16.57 11.53 -32.43
N LEU A 790 -16.09 12.08 -31.32
CA LEU A 790 -14.70 12.04 -30.87
C LEU A 790 -14.61 11.64 -29.40
N PRO A 791 -13.54 10.93 -28.98
CA PRO A 791 -12.43 10.41 -29.79
C PRO A 791 -12.86 9.26 -30.70
N GLY A 792 -12.11 9.04 -31.78
CA GLY A 792 -12.35 7.89 -32.65
C GLY A 792 -11.91 8.07 -34.12
N PRO A 793 -12.37 7.15 -35.00
CA PRO A 793 -11.90 7.05 -36.38
C PRO A 793 -12.56 8.08 -37.31
N VAL A 794 -12.70 9.32 -36.85
CA VAL A 794 -13.34 10.45 -37.55
C VAL A 794 -12.38 11.64 -37.61
N THR A 795 -12.40 12.37 -38.72
CA THR A 795 -11.67 13.64 -38.89
C THR A 795 -12.67 14.71 -39.30
N LEU A 796 -12.78 15.75 -38.50
CA LEU A 796 -13.70 16.86 -38.72
C LEU A 796 -13.02 17.91 -39.61
N LEU A 797 -13.61 18.27 -40.74
CA LEU A 797 -13.23 19.49 -41.45
C LEU A 797 -14.09 20.63 -40.95
N LEU A 798 -13.45 21.65 -40.39
CA LEU A 798 -14.07 22.86 -39.86
C LEU A 798 -13.41 24.10 -40.50
N GLN A 799 -14.07 25.25 -40.46
CA GLN A 799 -13.39 26.51 -40.83
C GLN A 799 -12.26 26.77 -39.84
N ARG A 800 -11.06 27.04 -40.35
CA ARG A 800 -9.87 27.34 -39.56
C ARG A 800 -10.05 28.71 -38.91
N ARG A 801 -9.80 28.77 -37.61
CA ARG A 801 -9.77 30.05 -36.90
C ARG A 801 -8.53 30.88 -37.30
N PRO A 802 -8.66 32.19 -37.55
CA PRO A 802 -7.51 33.04 -37.87
C PRO A 802 -6.47 33.09 -36.75
N GLU A 803 -6.89 32.98 -35.48
CA GLU A 803 -6.02 33.05 -34.30
C GLU A 803 -5.40 31.70 -33.91
N ALA A 804 -5.68 30.63 -34.67
CA ALA A 804 -5.20 29.29 -34.36
C ALA A 804 -3.65 29.24 -34.37
N PRO A 805 -2.98 28.72 -33.32
CA PRO A 805 -1.53 28.66 -33.22
C PRO A 805 -0.96 27.55 -34.11
N LEU A 806 -1.01 27.77 -35.42
CA LEU A 806 -0.62 26.84 -36.47
C LEU A 806 0.41 27.51 -37.39
N ALA A 807 1.38 26.74 -37.87
CA ALA A 807 2.39 27.24 -38.80
C ALA A 807 1.74 27.80 -40.08
N ALA A 808 2.35 28.83 -40.67
CA ALA A 808 1.85 29.44 -41.91
C ALA A 808 1.86 28.46 -43.09
N GLU A 809 2.78 27.51 -43.07
CA GLU A 809 2.94 26.45 -44.08
C GLU A 809 1.98 25.27 -43.87
N LEU A 810 1.24 25.23 -42.76
CA LEU A 810 0.23 24.21 -42.55
C LEU A 810 -1.00 24.54 -43.40
N ASN A 811 -1.17 23.81 -44.50
CA ASN A 811 -2.27 23.96 -45.46
C ASN A 811 -2.36 25.35 -46.11
N PRO A 812 -1.35 25.77 -46.89
CA PRO A 812 -1.31 27.12 -47.46
C PRO A 812 -2.50 27.34 -48.40
N GLY A 813 -3.26 28.42 -48.17
CA GLY A 813 -4.41 28.81 -49.01
C GLY A 813 -5.68 27.98 -48.81
N VAL A 814 -5.73 27.08 -47.82
CA VAL A 814 -6.94 26.29 -47.48
C VAL A 814 -7.59 26.88 -46.23
N SER A 815 -8.86 27.31 -46.35
CA SER A 815 -9.59 27.92 -45.22
C SER A 815 -10.11 26.89 -44.22
N ALA A 816 -10.23 25.62 -44.61
CA ALA A 816 -10.66 24.54 -43.73
C ALA A 816 -9.46 23.83 -43.06
N ILE A 817 -9.67 23.33 -41.84
CA ILE A 817 -8.71 22.52 -41.10
C ILE A 817 -9.34 21.17 -40.73
N GLY A 818 -8.59 20.08 -40.97
CA GLY A 818 -8.97 18.75 -40.50
C GLY A 818 -8.51 18.55 -39.06
N ILE A 819 -9.42 18.30 -38.12
CA ILE A 819 -9.12 18.08 -36.71
C ILE A 819 -9.53 16.65 -36.34
N ARG A 820 -8.67 15.95 -35.60
CA ARG A 820 -8.88 14.59 -35.13
C ARG A 820 -8.51 14.45 -33.66
N ILE A 821 -9.26 13.62 -32.94
CA ILE A 821 -8.88 13.10 -31.63
C ILE A 821 -8.81 11.57 -31.77
N PRO A 822 -7.62 11.01 -32.06
CA PRO A 822 -7.48 9.56 -32.17
C PRO A 822 -7.84 8.88 -30.86
N ALA A 823 -8.51 7.73 -30.87
CA ALA A 823 -8.78 6.98 -29.64
C ALA A 823 -7.53 6.30 -29.05
N ALA A 824 -6.40 6.29 -29.76
CA ALA A 824 -5.14 5.72 -29.29
C ALA A 824 -4.57 6.51 -28.09
N PRO A 825 -4.37 5.87 -26.92
CA PRO A 825 -3.92 6.56 -25.71
C PRO A 825 -2.60 7.31 -25.87
N PHE A 826 -1.62 6.70 -26.56
CA PHE A 826 -0.27 7.25 -26.72
C PHE A 826 -0.29 8.65 -27.37
N ILE A 827 -0.88 8.80 -28.57
CA ILE A 827 -0.89 10.09 -29.27
C ILE A 827 -1.73 11.15 -28.54
N ARG A 828 -2.81 10.75 -27.83
CA ARG A 828 -3.58 11.66 -26.97
C ARG A 828 -2.72 12.21 -25.84
N ALA A 829 -1.98 11.34 -25.16
CA ALA A 829 -1.06 11.71 -24.10
C ALA A 829 0.04 12.66 -24.60
N VAL A 830 0.62 12.39 -25.78
CA VAL A 830 1.58 13.29 -26.43
C VAL A 830 0.96 14.66 -26.67
N CYS A 831 -0.24 14.75 -27.27
CA CYS A 831 -0.92 16.03 -27.49
C CYS A 831 -1.19 16.77 -26.17
N ARG A 832 -1.64 16.06 -25.12
CA ARG A 832 -1.98 16.64 -23.82
C ARG A 832 -0.76 17.21 -23.11
N GLN A 833 0.34 16.44 -23.07
CA GLN A 833 1.58 16.88 -22.45
C GLN A 833 2.31 17.96 -23.26
N HIS A 834 2.25 17.89 -24.60
CA HIS A 834 2.78 18.92 -25.50
C HIS A 834 1.99 20.24 -25.48
N ARG A 835 0.70 20.21 -25.08
CA ARG A 835 -0.23 21.37 -24.99
C ARG A 835 -0.42 22.13 -26.31
N SER A 836 -0.20 21.45 -27.42
CA SER A 836 -0.34 21.99 -28.77
C SER A 836 -0.66 20.85 -29.73
N ALA A 837 -1.36 21.19 -30.82
CA ALA A 837 -1.75 20.22 -31.83
C ALA A 837 -0.52 19.62 -32.55
N LEU A 838 -0.65 18.36 -32.96
CA LEU A 838 0.30 17.73 -33.85
C LEU A 838 -0.23 17.74 -35.28
N ALA A 839 0.53 18.26 -36.24
CA ALA A 839 0.21 18.07 -37.66
C ALA A 839 0.36 16.59 -37.98
N LEU A 840 -0.66 15.98 -38.58
CA LEU A 840 -0.79 14.54 -38.71
C LEU A 840 -1.18 14.13 -40.14
N THR A 841 -0.52 13.09 -40.64
CA THR A 841 -0.88 12.40 -41.89
C THR A 841 -0.50 10.94 -41.80
N SER A 842 -1.12 10.06 -42.59
CA SER A 842 -0.77 8.63 -42.59
C SER A 842 0.71 8.39 -42.91
N ALA A 843 1.32 7.36 -42.34
CA ALA A 843 2.72 7.01 -42.55
C ALA A 843 2.90 6.18 -43.83
N ASN A 844 2.65 6.80 -45.00
CA ASN A 844 2.84 6.19 -46.32
C ASN A 844 3.25 7.24 -47.34
N ILE A 845 4.04 6.88 -48.35
CA ILE A 845 4.27 7.76 -49.51
C ILE A 845 2.90 8.12 -50.13
N SER A 846 2.71 9.38 -50.54
CA SER A 846 1.44 9.87 -51.09
C SER A 846 0.91 8.97 -52.22
N GLY A 847 -0.22 8.29 -51.98
CA GLY A 847 -0.85 7.37 -52.94
C GLY A 847 -0.47 5.89 -52.76
N GLY A 848 0.46 5.57 -51.85
CA GLY A 848 0.82 4.21 -51.48
C GLY A 848 -0.14 3.55 -50.50
N THR A 849 0.10 2.28 -50.20
CA THR A 849 -0.69 1.47 -49.25
C THR A 849 -0.72 2.11 -47.86
N SER A 850 -1.85 2.01 -47.15
CA SER A 850 -1.98 2.54 -45.79
C SER A 850 -1.33 1.61 -44.78
N SER A 851 -0.58 2.19 -43.84
CA SER A 851 0.30 1.44 -42.94
C SER A 851 -0.35 1.12 -41.59
N ILE A 852 -0.34 -0.16 -41.23
CA ILE A 852 -0.93 -0.69 -39.99
C ILE A 852 0.10 -1.37 -39.08
N GLU A 853 1.36 -1.45 -39.50
CA GLU A 853 2.51 -1.94 -38.72
C GLU A 853 3.78 -1.16 -39.13
N VAL A 854 4.79 -1.10 -38.25
CA VAL A 854 5.98 -0.26 -38.46
C VAL A 854 6.84 -0.66 -39.67
N ALA A 855 6.86 -1.95 -39.99
CA ALA A 855 7.62 -2.51 -41.11
C ALA A 855 7.11 -2.01 -42.48
N GLU A 856 5.83 -1.60 -42.57
CA GLU A 856 5.20 -1.17 -43.83
C GLU A 856 5.64 0.23 -44.30
N PHE A 857 6.36 0.98 -43.47
CA PHE A 857 6.83 2.34 -43.78
C PHE A 857 8.29 2.60 -43.38
N GLU A 858 9.12 1.56 -43.37
CA GLU A 858 10.57 1.65 -43.13
C GLU A 858 11.26 2.65 -44.06
N ASP A 859 10.74 2.82 -45.28
CA ASP A 859 11.22 3.79 -46.26
C ASP A 859 11.05 5.26 -45.81
N LEU A 860 10.13 5.53 -44.88
CA LEU A 860 9.89 6.84 -44.26
C LEU A 860 10.64 7.05 -42.95
N TRP A 861 11.28 6.01 -42.38
CA TRP A 861 12.01 6.14 -41.13
C TRP A 861 13.13 7.19 -41.18
N PRO A 862 13.94 7.31 -42.25
CA PRO A 862 14.99 8.33 -42.32
C PRO A 862 14.49 9.78 -42.21
N ALA A 863 13.18 10.01 -42.41
CA ALA A 863 12.56 11.31 -42.20
C ALA A 863 12.11 11.55 -40.75
N CYS A 864 12.02 10.51 -39.93
CA CYS A 864 11.59 10.55 -38.54
C CYS A 864 12.80 10.59 -37.61
N SER A 865 12.73 11.37 -36.53
CA SER A 865 13.70 11.25 -35.44
C SER A 865 13.41 10.01 -34.58
N ILE A 866 12.13 9.72 -34.35
CA ILE A 866 11.67 8.56 -33.58
C ILE A 866 10.45 7.93 -34.26
N VAL A 867 10.43 6.60 -34.33
CA VAL A 867 9.28 5.77 -34.68
C VAL A 867 8.78 5.08 -33.41
N PHE A 868 7.51 5.29 -33.07
CA PHE A 868 6.85 4.64 -31.95
C PHE A 868 6.03 3.45 -32.45
N ASP A 869 6.41 2.24 -32.05
CA ASP A 869 5.80 0.97 -32.44
C ASP A 869 4.65 0.59 -31.48
N GLY A 870 3.42 0.70 -31.97
CA GLY A 870 2.21 0.23 -31.30
C GLY A 870 1.77 -1.19 -31.70
N GLY A 871 2.62 -1.96 -32.39
CA GLY A 871 2.27 -3.26 -32.96
C GLY A 871 1.38 -3.15 -34.21
N GLN A 872 0.63 -4.21 -34.49
CA GLN A 872 -0.33 -4.26 -35.60
C GLN A 872 -1.66 -3.59 -35.19
N LEU A 873 -2.15 -2.64 -35.99
CA LEU A 873 -3.37 -1.88 -35.70
C LEU A 873 -4.64 -2.59 -36.21
N ASP A 874 -5.67 -2.69 -35.35
CA ASP A 874 -6.88 -3.52 -35.56
C ASP A 874 -7.95 -2.93 -36.51
N ALA A 875 -7.83 -1.68 -36.93
CA ALA A 875 -8.90 -0.96 -37.67
C ALA A 875 -9.02 -1.31 -39.17
N GLY A 876 -8.24 -2.29 -39.65
CA GLY A 876 -8.05 -2.57 -41.07
C GLY A 876 -7.31 -1.44 -41.80
N ARG A 877 -7.18 -1.54 -43.14
CA ARG A 877 -6.47 -0.52 -43.95
C ARG A 877 -7.30 0.71 -44.29
N SER A 878 -8.49 0.84 -43.70
CA SER A 878 -9.38 1.98 -43.92
C SER A 878 -8.98 3.13 -42.99
N GLY A 879 -8.56 4.26 -43.55
CA GLY A 879 -8.30 5.47 -42.76
C GLY A 879 -9.55 6.00 -42.04
N SER A 880 -9.40 7.11 -41.31
CA SER A 880 -10.54 7.80 -40.68
C SER A 880 -11.59 8.26 -41.70
N THR A 881 -12.85 8.30 -41.30
CA THR A 881 -13.90 8.98 -42.07
C THR A 881 -13.66 10.48 -41.98
N ILE A 882 -13.62 11.17 -43.12
CA ILE A 882 -13.50 12.63 -43.14
C ILE A 882 -14.90 13.20 -43.37
N VAL A 883 -15.37 13.98 -42.39
CA VAL A 883 -16.65 14.67 -42.44
C VAL A 883 -16.41 16.17 -42.45
N ASP A 884 -16.96 16.84 -43.45
CA ASP A 884 -17.04 18.29 -43.52
C ASP A 884 -18.26 18.78 -42.76
N LEU A 885 -17.99 19.54 -41.70
CA LEU A 885 -18.95 20.21 -40.83
C LEU A 885 -18.74 21.73 -40.86
N SER A 886 -18.03 22.25 -41.87
CA SER A 886 -17.70 23.68 -41.98
C SER A 886 -18.89 24.58 -42.32
N GLN A 887 -20.01 23.99 -42.76
CA GLN A 887 -21.23 24.72 -43.13
C GLN A 887 -22.35 24.46 -42.11
N PRO A 888 -22.89 25.51 -41.47
CA PRO A 888 -23.99 25.39 -40.50
C PRO A 888 -25.18 24.56 -41.01
N GLY A 889 -25.66 23.64 -40.17
CA GLY A 889 -26.85 22.83 -40.45
C GLY A 889 -26.68 21.75 -41.54
N SER A 890 -25.46 21.53 -42.03
CA SER A 890 -25.19 20.52 -43.04
C SER A 890 -23.89 19.78 -42.80
N PHE A 891 -23.78 18.58 -43.38
CA PHE A 891 -22.54 17.83 -43.38
C PHE A 891 -22.29 17.19 -44.74
N CYS A 892 -21.03 16.89 -45.03
CA CYS A 892 -20.63 16.18 -46.24
C CYS A 892 -19.52 15.17 -45.93
N ILE A 893 -19.67 13.91 -46.36
CA ILE A 893 -18.60 12.92 -46.21
C ILE A 893 -17.63 13.05 -47.39
N THR A 894 -16.48 13.69 -47.16
CA THR A 894 -15.44 13.88 -48.18
C THR A 894 -14.56 12.65 -48.36
N ARG A 895 -14.51 11.77 -47.36
CA ARG A 895 -13.88 10.44 -47.46
C ARG A 895 -14.58 9.43 -46.57
N ARG A 896 -14.96 8.28 -47.14
CA ARG A 896 -15.44 7.13 -46.37
C ARG A 896 -14.26 6.41 -45.70
N GLY A 897 -14.39 6.11 -44.42
CA GLY A 897 -13.38 5.42 -43.62
C GLY A 897 -14.00 4.54 -42.54
N ALA A 898 -13.20 4.12 -41.55
CA ALA A 898 -13.62 3.19 -40.51
C ALA A 898 -14.83 3.68 -39.68
N GLY A 899 -15.00 5.00 -39.51
CA GLY A 899 -16.14 5.58 -38.77
C GLY A 899 -17.44 5.76 -39.57
N PHE A 900 -17.49 5.41 -40.86
CA PHE A 900 -18.52 5.90 -41.79
C PHE A 900 -19.96 5.59 -41.35
N ALA A 901 -20.26 4.34 -40.99
CA ALA A 901 -21.61 3.93 -40.64
C ALA A 901 -22.14 4.68 -39.41
N ARG A 902 -21.34 4.72 -38.34
CA ARG A 902 -21.68 5.43 -37.08
C ARG A 902 -21.83 6.93 -37.32
N THR A 903 -20.90 7.55 -38.05
CA THR A 903 -20.95 8.99 -38.35
C THR A 903 -22.21 9.35 -39.15
N MET A 904 -22.56 8.57 -40.17
CA MET A 904 -23.78 8.79 -40.96
C MET A 904 -25.03 8.69 -40.09
N GLN A 905 -25.12 7.65 -39.26
CA GLN A 905 -26.25 7.45 -38.36
C GLN A 905 -26.42 8.63 -37.39
N LEU A 906 -25.35 9.02 -36.71
CA LEU A 906 -25.37 10.13 -35.75
C LEU A 906 -25.81 11.45 -36.41
N LEU A 907 -25.18 11.81 -37.54
CA LEU A 907 -25.43 13.11 -38.18
C LEU A 907 -26.83 13.21 -38.79
N GLN A 908 -27.36 12.12 -39.37
CA GLN A 908 -28.67 12.14 -40.04
C GLN A 908 -29.83 11.85 -39.09
N GLU A 909 -29.70 10.82 -38.24
CA GLU A 909 -30.84 10.33 -37.45
C GLU A 909 -31.00 11.12 -36.15
N LYS A 910 -29.89 11.38 -35.45
CA LYS A 910 -29.90 12.05 -34.15
C LYS A 910 -29.86 13.57 -34.28
N TYR A 911 -28.86 14.09 -34.99
CA TYR A 911 -28.64 15.53 -35.12
C TYR A 911 -29.35 16.17 -36.32
N GLN A 912 -30.00 15.36 -37.18
CA GLN A 912 -30.82 15.81 -38.31
C GLN A 912 -30.13 16.82 -39.24
N LEU A 913 -28.81 16.72 -39.36
CA LEU A 913 -28.04 17.60 -40.25
C LEU A 913 -28.30 17.22 -41.71
N ARG A 914 -28.39 18.23 -42.57
CA ARG A 914 -28.63 18.02 -44.00
C ARG A 914 -27.38 17.47 -44.67
N HIS A 915 -27.44 16.23 -45.16
CA HIS A 915 -26.35 15.65 -45.95
C HIS A 915 -26.28 16.31 -47.33
N VAL A 916 -25.13 16.91 -47.64
CA VAL A 916 -24.81 17.49 -48.95
C VAL A 916 -23.87 16.52 -49.66
N LEU A 917 -24.23 16.08 -50.86
CA LEU A 917 -23.36 15.23 -51.67
C LEU A 917 -22.27 16.11 -52.29
N VAL A 918 -21.00 15.65 -52.23
CA VAL A 918 -19.91 16.27 -53.00
C VAL A 918 -20.27 16.20 -54.48
N SER A 919 -20.36 17.35 -55.16
CA SER A 919 -20.50 17.43 -56.62
C SER A 919 -19.20 17.12 -57.33
#